data_AF-A0A353F5N3-F1
#
_entry.id   AF-A0A353F5N3-F1
#
_cell.length_a   1.000
_cell.length_b   1.000
_cell.length_c   1.000
_cell.angle_alpha   90.00
_cell.angle_beta   90.00
_cell.angle_gamma   90.00
#
_symmetry.space_group_name_H-M   'P 1'
#
loop_
_entity.id
_entity.type
_entity.pdbx_description
1 polymer ?
#
loop_
_entity_poly.entity_id
_entity_poly.type
_entity_poly.pdbx_seq_one_letter_code
_entity_poly.pdbx_strand_id
1 'polypeptide(L)'
;MFRLAAIAFLSFSSTSQAVLPKAFLAEHCHQCHGPNKQKADRRFDTLSTSIENFEQQELWQDIVDQLNLGEMPPKDKPQPTQTERLNAIKALTNGITTSREKFKGVSQHTTLRRLNKVEYRRTIGDLLGLDVKAWDPSEDFPSEVTHQGFDNNGAQLVTSGLLLEKYLSAAEAAIQRSTHFEEKPESKHYSQKSPFYFQGKESKNLPKLFLTGRFRFVPETPYTDLYGRHYRGGHLGFLPLYEQGGVPQSGQYTIRVRAAAIDRTHTYPNGIITSRNGDPLVLELASVDRRGSVTSAGNVRKMVSLSTHELTETEPTWIEWTGYIEKGYEPEVRFRNGTISAKNLVFKLGRLAQDRPEIKPFLHLKPGNERGHGMLRAYQGPKLRVWEIQVEGPHLPSWPPEGHQLLYDDLTPADLNKKAIHERLIDFAHQAFRRPPTKGEIKPILTLVSAKLDSGTNPLKALQLGFQTILCAPGFLYLKEDEGNLNPNALASRLSYFLWSSMPDDELIQIAQSKSLNEPEILHAQVDRMLDHPKAQRFVRNFIRVWLELDNIGRMPPSPDFRNYYRDDLGTAMQIETEHFFSHLLHQNLPLKEFLTADFSFLNRELAKHYGISGIEGSHFRKVTLPNSTRGGILGHGSFLTASANGVDTSPVIRGIYVMNKLLDYTPPPPPDDVPEIEPDVRGTITLRQQLIKHRADPSCAQCHDKIDPAGFALENYDAIGSWRDYYPDKLPVDASGKLDNGETFDNASNFRQLLATREKSFTRCLTKKLLTYALGRELNSNDRPTIDHICEEMAQPKNGLRDLIQYIITSKTFLKN
;
A
#
# COMPACT_ATOMS: atom_id res chain seq x y z
N MET A 1 -39.76 77.31 32.14
CA MET A 1 -38.33 77.44 31.79
C MET A 1 -37.77 76.05 31.54
N PHE A 2 -36.85 75.95 30.58
CA PHE A 2 -36.07 74.78 30.14
C PHE A 2 -36.77 73.72 29.25
N ARG A 3 -36.51 73.88 27.95
CA ARG A 3 -36.47 72.83 26.92
C ARG A 3 -35.23 71.96 27.16
N LEU A 4 -35.33 70.65 26.98
CA LEU A 4 -34.19 69.77 26.74
C LEU A 4 -34.58 68.71 25.69
N ALA A 5 -33.73 68.62 24.67
CA ALA A 5 -33.92 67.89 23.43
C ALA A 5 -33.64 66.39 23.59
N ALA A 6 -34.44 65.57 22.91
CA ALA A 6 -34.16 64.16 22.68
C ALA A 6 -33.28 64.02 21.43
N ILE A 7 -32.10 63.42 21.58
CA ILE A 7 -31.24 63.01 20.47
C ILE A 7 -31.35 61.48 20.36
N ALA A 8 -31.91 61.03 19.23
CA ALA A 8 -31.88 59.62 18.83
C ALA A 8 -30.54 59.33 18.14
N PHE A 9 -29.74 58.43 18.70
CA PHE A 9 -28.58 57.84 18.04
C PHE A 9 -29.01 56.58 17.28
N LEU A 10 -29.19 56.70 15.97
CA LEU A 10 -29.22 55.58 15.04
C LEU A 10 -27.79 55.11 14.80
N SER A 11 -27.41 53.97 15.38
CA SER A 11 -26.19 53.25 15.04
C SER A 11 -26.46 52.35 13.83
N PHE A 12 -26.20 52.86 12.63
CA PHE A 12 -26.07 52.03 11.43
C PHE A 12 -24.76 51.24 11.54
N SER A 13 -24.83 49.96 11.91
CA SER A 13 -23.76 49.01 11.58
C SER A 13 -23.94 48.62 10.12
N SER A 14 -23.27 49.33 9.21
CA SER A 14 -23.12 48.88 7.83
C SER A 14 -22.12 47.72 7.80
N THR A 15 -22.63 46.50 7.71
CA THR A 15 -21.83 45.37 7.21
C THR A 15 -21.56 45.62 5.73
N SER A 16 -20.52 46.41 5.45
CA SER A 16 -19.96 46.54 4.10
C SER A 16 -19.48 45.16 3.66
N GLN A 17 -20.23 44.54 2.75
CA GLN A 17 -19.83 43.32 2.08
C GLN A 17 -18.53 43.62 1.33
N ALA A 18 -17.42 42.97 1.70
CA ALA A 18 -16.13 43.20 1.05
C ALA A 18 -16.24 42.87 -0.45
N VAL A 19 -16.28 43.90 -1.29
CA VAL A 19 -16.37 43.74 -2.74
C VAL A 19 -15.01 43.24 -3.26
N LEU A 20 -15.00 42.07 -3.89
CA LEU A 20 -13.78 41.52 -4.49
C LEU A 20 -13.27 42.44 -5.62
N PRO A 21 -11.94 42.68 -5.73
CA PRO A 21 -11.37 43.76 -6.52
C PRO A 21 -11.34 43.44 -8.04
N LYS A 22 -12.51 43.49 -8.70
CA LYS A 22 -12.63 43.24 -10.16
C LYS A 22 -11.78 44.18 -11.02
N ALA A 23 -11.62 45.44 -10.61
CA ALA A 23 -10.79 46.41 -11.32
C ALA A 23 -9.31 45.96 -11.37
N PHE A 24 -8.79 45.46 -10.25
CA PHE A 24 -7.42 44.94 -10.18
C PHE A 24 -7.23 43.72 -11.09
N LEU A 25 -8.19 42.78 -11.10
CA LEU A 25 -8.14 41.64 -12.02
C LEU A 25 -8.22 42.07 -13.49
N ALA A 26 -9.07 43.06 -13.79
CA ALA A 26 -9.22 43.57 -15.15
C ALA A 26 -7.92 44.18 -15.68
N GLU A 27 -7.22 44.92 -14.84
CA GLU A 27 -5.98 45.60 -15.21
C GLU A 27 -4.79 44.64 -15.28
N HIS A 28 -4.63 43.76 -14.30
CA HIS A 28 -3.41 42.98 -14.12
C HIS A 28 -3.53 41.51 -14.52
N CYS A 29 -4.75 40.96 -14.63
CA CYS A 29 -4.95 39.51 -14.78
C CYS A 29 -5.71 39.10 -16.06
N HIS A 30 -6.68 39.88 -16.54
CA HIS A 30 -7.54 39.50 -17.68
C HIS A 30 -6.78 39.36 -19.01
N GLN A 31 -5.61 39.97 -19.16
CA GLN A 31 -4.79 39.75 -20.35
C GLN A 31 -4.34 38.29 -20.50
N CYS A 32 -4.20 37.58 -19.38
CA CYS A 32 -3.80 36.17 -19.34
C CYS A 32 -4.93 35.21 -18.94
N HIS A 33 -5.96 35.71 -18.25
CA HIS A 33 -7.08 34.95 -17.70
C HIS A 33 -8.43 35.56 -18.08
N GLY A 34 -8.56 36.01 -19.33
CA GLY A 34 -9.75 36.67 -19.87
C GLY A 34 -10.45 35.84 -20.95
N PRO A 35 -11.43 36.42 -21.67
CA PRO A 35 -12.17 35.70 -22.71
C PRO A 35 -11.30 35.18 -23.86
N ASN A 36 -10.22 35.91 -24.17
CA ASN A 36 -9.36 35.63 -25.31
C ASN A 36 -8.16 34.72 -24.96
N LYS A 37 -7.81 34.62 -23.67
CA LYS A 37 -6.65 33.86 -23.20
C LYS A 37 -6.93 33.34 -21.80
N GLN A 38 -6.90 32.03 -21.63
CA GLN A 38 -7.27 31.34 -20.41
C GLN A 38 -6.07 30.51 -19.93
N LYS A 39 -5.01 31.19 -19.51
CA LYS A 39 -3.80 30.52 -19.02
C LYS A 39 -4.15 29.59 -17.84
N ALA A 40 -3.65 28.36 -17.90
CA ALA A 40 -3.95 27.28 -16.94
C ALA A 40 -5.46 27.01 -16.74
N ASP A 41 -6.26 27.11 -17.82
CA ASP A 41 -7.71 26.90 -17.84
C ASP A 41 -8.48 27.74 -16.81
N ARG A 42 -7.95 28.93 -16.50
CA ARG A 42 -8.55 29.86 -15.56
C ARG A 42 -9.06 31.10 -16.27
N ARG A 43 -10.34 31.39 -16.02
CA ARG A 43 -11.07 32.53 -16.56
C ARG A 43 -11.55 33.46 -15.44
N PHE A 44 -10.87 34.59 -15.28
CA PHE A 44 -11.09 35.54 -14.19
C PHE A 44 -12.15 36.59 -14.50
N ASP A 45 -12.44 36.86 -15.78
CA ASP A 45 -13.52 37.77 -16.19
C ASP A 45 -14.91 37.30 -15.76
N THR A 46 -15.09 35.98 -15.61
CA THR A 46 -16.34 35.36 -15.19
C THR A 46 -16.46 35.21 -13.67
N LEU A 47 -15.45 35.62 -12.89
CA LEU A 47 -15.50 35.46 -11.44
C LEU A 47 -16.59 36.35 -10.81
N SER A 48 -17.36 35.76 -9.91
CA SER A 48 -18.37 36.47 -9.14
C SER A 48 -17.71 37.46 -8.16
N THR A 49 -18.39 38.58 -7.88
CA THR A 49 -17.98 39.53 -6.82
C THR A 49 -18.24 39.00 -5.41
N SER A 50 -18.95 37.89 -5.29
CA SER A 50 -19.21 37.15 -4.05
C SER A 50 -18.77 35.69 -4.18
N ILE A 51 -18.31 35.10 -3.08
CA ILE A 51 -17.93 33.69 -3.02
C ILE A 51 -19.15 32.88 -2.58
N GLU A 52 -19.62 31.99 -3.45
CA GLU A 52 -20.86 31.22 -3.27
C GLU A 52 -20.62 29.73 -2.97
N ASN A 53 -19.45 29.20 -3.33
CA ASN A 53 -19.07 27.81 -3.05
C ASN A 53 -17.56 27.66 -2.75
N PHE A 54 -17.13 26.45 -2.37
CA PHE A 54 -15.73 26.16 -2.02
C PHE A 54 -14.77 26.27 -3.19
N GLU A 55 -15.19 25.88 -4.40
CA GLU A 55 -14.39 25.98 -5.62
C GLU A 55 -14.01 27.43 -5.92
N GLN A 56 -14.98 28.35 -5.86
CA GLN A 56 -14.74 29.79 -5.99
C GLN A 56 -13.81 30.29 -4.89
N GLN A 57 -13.99 29.83 -3.65
CA GLN A 57 -13.14 30.24 -2.54
C GLN A 57 -11.68 29.81 -2.73
N GLU A 58 -11.47 28.58 -3.20
CA GLU A 58 -10.15 28.03 -3.51
C GLU A 58 -9.51 28.79 -4.67
N LEU A 59 -10.27 29.05 -5.74
CA LEU A 59 -9.80 29.85 -6.87
C LEU A 59 -9.36 31.26 -6.44
N TRP A 60 -10.14 31.92 -5.58
CA TRP A 60 -9.77 33.22 -5.01
C TRP A 60 -8.56 33.14 -4.09
N GLN A 61 -8.42 32.06 -3.32
CA GLN A 61 -7.26 31.83 -2.46
C GLN A 61 -5.98 31.59 -3.29
N ASP A 62 -6.07 30.86 -4.40
CA ASP A 62 -4.95 30.66 -5.32
C ASP A 62 -4.47 31.97 -5.92
N ILE A 63 -5.40 32.89 -6.27
CA ILE A 63 -5.04 34.24 -6.73
C ILE A 63 -4.24 34.96 -5.65
N VAL A 64 -4.71 34.92 -4.39
CA VAL A 64 -3.97 35.52 -3.26
C VAL A 64 -2.58 34.92 -3.10
N ASP A 65 -2.46 33.59 -3.22
CA ASP A 65 -1.20 32.88 -3.04
C ASP A 65 -0.20 33.24 -4.14
N GLN A 66 -0.65 33.31 -5.39
CA GLN A 66 0.16 33.75 -6.53
C GLN A 66 0.60 35.23 -6.42
N LEU A 67 -0.26 36.10 -5.88
CA LEU A 67 0.08 37.50 -5.60
C LEU A 67 1.11 37.62 -4.46
N ASN A 68 0.97 36.82 -3.40
CA ASN A 68 1.92 36.78 -2.28
C ASN A 68 3.30 36.27 -2.71
N LEU A 69 3.34 35.26 -3.58
CA LEU A 69 4.58 34.75 -4.16
C LEU A 69 5.21 35.73 -5.17
N GLY A 70 4.45 36.75 -5.62
CA GLY A 70 4.88 37.67 -6.68
C GLY A 70 5.02 36.99 -8.04
N GLU A 71 4.42 35.80 -8.21
CA GLU A 71 4.43 35.04 -9.47
C GLU A 71 3.42 35.59 -10.47
N MET A 72 2.38 36.27 -9.99
CA MET A 72 1.37 36.93 -10.82
C MET A 72 1.29 38.44 -10.53
N PRO A 73 1.22 39.29 -11.58
CA PRO A 73 1.36 38.95 -13.00
C PRO A 73 2.79 38.48 -13.35
N PRO A 74 2.98 37.72 -14.44
CA PRO A 74 4.32 37.29 -14.89
C PRO A 74 5.28 38.47 -15.10
N LYS A 75 6.59 38.25 -14.95
CA LYS A 75 7.62 39.31 -15.02
C LYS A 75 7.58 40.14 -16.32
N ASP A 76 7.09 39.58 -17.42
CA ASP A 76 6.94 40.24 -18.72
C ASP A 76 5.64 41.04 -18.89
N LYS A 77 4.80 41.12 -17.84
CA LYS A 77 3.50 41.82 -17.84
C LYS A 77 3.50 43.04 -16.93
N PRO A 78 2.59 44.02 -17.18
CA PRO A 78 2.43 45.18 -16.31
C PRO A 78 2.25 44.77 -14.85
N GLN A 79 3.22 45.17 -14.02
CA GLN A 79 3.23 44.83 -12.60
C GLN A 79 2.40 45.86 -11.82
N PRO A 80 1.56 45.42 -10.88
CA PRO A 80 0.95 46.34 -9.92
C PRO A 80 2.04 46.95 -9.03
N THR A 81 1.83 48.18 -8.59
CA THR A 81 2.66 48.77 -7.53
C THR A 81 2.55 47.94 -6.25
N GLN A 82 3.55 48.05 -5.36
CA GLN A 82 3.53 47.33 -4.09
C GLN A 82 2.26 47.66 -3.26
N THR A 83 1.82 48.92 -3.29
CA THR A 83 0.60 49.38 -2.61
C THR A 83 -0.65 48.77 -3.21
N GLU A 84 -0.80 48.76 -4.53
CA GLU A 84 -1.95 48.14 -5.22
C GLU A 84 -2.03 46.65 -4.96
N ARG A 85 -0.88 45.95 -5.01
CA ARG A 85 -0.79 44.53 -4.71
C ARG A 85 -1.22 44.23 -3.28
N LEU A 86 -0.69 44.96 -2.29
CA LEU A 86 -1.06 44.77 -0.88
C LEU A 86 -2.54 45.06 -0.63
N ASN A 87 -3.09 46.10 -1.28
CA ASN A 87 -4.52 46.42 -1.18
C ASN A 87 -5.39 45.31 -1.79
N ALA A 88 -5.01 44.77 -2.95
CA ALA A 88 -5.70 43.66 -3.59
C ALA A 88 -5.66 42.40 -2.70
N ILE A 89 -4.47 42.03 -2.20
CA ILE A 89 -4.30 40.90 -1.28
C ILE A 89 -5.19 41.08 -0.04
N LYS A 90 -5.21 42.27 0.56
CA LYS A 90 -6.04 42.57 1.73
C LYS A 90 -7.53 42.42 1.42
N ALA A 91 -8.01 43.00 0.31
CA ALA A 91 -9.42 42.91 -0.09
C ALA A 91 -9.85 41.46 -0.36
N LEU A 92 -9.03 40.71 -1.10
CA LEU A 92 -9.26 39.29 -1.38
C LEU A 92 -9.27 38.45 -0.10
N THR A 93 -8.28 38.65 0.77
CA THR A 93 -8.17 37.94 2.06
C THR A 93 -9.38 38.22 2.95
N ASN A 94 -9.88 39.45 2.99
CA ASN A 94 -11.10 39.81 3.72
C ASN A 94 -12.34 39.13 3.13
N GLY A 95 -12.46 39.09 1.80
CA GLY A 95 -13.55 38.40 1.10
C GLY A 95 -13.56 36.89 1.38
N ILE A 96 -12.39 36.24 1.34
CA ILE A 96 -12.21 34.83 1.68
C ILE A 96 -12.51 34.58 3.17
N THR A 97 -12.08 35.47 4.06
CA THR A 97 -12.37 35.34 5.50
C THR A 97 -13.88 35.45 5.75
N THR A 98 -14.55 36.38 5.08
CA THR A 98 -16.02 36.52 5.14
C THR A 98 -16.72 35.27 4.60
N SER A 99 -16.25 34.69 3.49
CA SER A 99 -16.84 33.48 2.93
C SER A 99 -16.61 32.25 3.82
N ARG A 100 -15.46 32.14 4.50
CA ARG A 100 -15.22 31.10 5.52
C ARG A 100 -16.26 31.14 6.63
N GLU A 101 -16.61 32.33 7.12
CA GLU A 101 -17.68 32.47 8.12
C GLU A 101 -19.06 32.13 7.54
N LYS A 102 -19.34 32.51 6.29
CA LYS A 102 -20.59 32.14 5.57
C LYS A 102 -20.73 30.62 5.40
N PHE A 103 -19.64 29.92 5.13
CA PHE A 103 -19.64 28.46 4.92
C PHE A 103 -19.41 27.64 6.19
N LYS A 104 -19.35 28.29 7.35
CA LYS A 104 -19.15 27.63 8.64
C LYS A 104 -20.30 26.63 8.88
N GLY A 105 -19.95 25.35 8.99
CA GLY A 105 -20.90 24.25 9.17
C GLY A 105 -21.38 23.56 7.88
N VAL A 106 -21.16 24.15 6.68
CA VAL A 106 -21.64 23.57 5.41
C VAL A 106 -20.66 22.54 4.80
N SER A 107 -19.37 22.61 5.14
CA SER A 107 -18.29 21.80 4.53
C SER A 107 -17.71 20.70 5.42
N GLN A 108 -18.10 20.66 6.69
CA GLN A 108 -17.49 19.71 7.62
C GLN A 108 -18.01 18.28 7.36
N HIS A 109 -19.23 18.14 6.83
CA HIS A 109 -19.87 16.86 6.58
C HIS A 109 -19.01 15.95 5.69
N THR A 110 -18.33 15.00 6.31
CA THR A 110 -17.78 13.84 5.61
C THR A 110 -18.97 13.05 5.07
N THR A 111 -18.98 12.80 3.76
CA THR A 111 -19.86 11.80 3.15
C THR A 111 -19.74 10.51 3.95
N LEU A 112 -20.84 9.79 4.19
CA LEU A 112 -20.82 8.53 4.94
C LEU A 112 -19.71 7.61 4.40
N ARG A 113 -18.61 7.50 5.13
CA ARG A 113 -17.43 6.74 4.71
C ARG A 113 -17.59 5.30 5.14
N ARG A 114 -17.72 4.40 4.17
CA ARG A 114 -17.60 2.96 4.45
C ARG A 114 -16.15 2.55 4.63
N LEU A 115 -15.94 1.40 5.24
CA LEU A 115 -14.66 0.71 5.23
C LEU A 115 -14.30 0.36 3.78
N ASN A 116 -13.07 0.64 3.39
CA ASN A 116 -12.54 0.13 2.13
C ASN A 116 -12.14 -1.36 2.25
N LYS A 117 -11.79 -1.99 1.12
CA LYS A 117 -11.37 -3.40 1.06
C LYS A 117 -10.32 -3.80 2.10
N VAL A 118 -9.33 -2.94 2.36
CA VAL A 118 -8.21 -3.21 3.29
C VAL A 118 -8.66 -3.08 4.74
N GLU A 119 -9.45 -2.04 5.04
CA GLU A 119 -10.03 -1.78 6.35
C GLU A 119 -11.02 -2.88 6.74
N TYR A 120 -11.94 -3.26 5.85
CA TYR A 120 -12.89 -4.36 6.09
C TYR A 120 -12.18 -5.67 6.45
N ARG A 121 -11.17 -6.06 5.63
CA ARG A 121 -10.37 -7.26 5.85
C ARG A 121 -9.74 -7.27 7.25
N ARG A 122 -9.12 -6.16 7.64
CA ARG A 122 -8.43 -6.05 8.93
C ARG A 122 -9.41 -6.00 10.10
N THR A 123 -10.53 -5.29 9.95
CA THR A 123 -11.58 -5.22 10.96
C THR A 123 -12.20 -6.59 11.21
N ILE A 124 -12.47 -7.40 10.17
CA ILE A 124 -12.92 -8.79 10.34
C ILE A 124 -11.87 -9.63 11.07
N GLY A 125 -10.60 -9.50 10.68
CA GLY A 125 -9.50 -10.23 11.32
C GLY A 125 -9.33 -9.89 12.79
N ASP A 126 -9.32 -8.60 13.14
CA ASP A 126 -9.16 -8.14 14.52
C ASP A 126 -10.41 -8.40 15.36
N LEU A 127 -11.62 -8.26 14.81
CA LEU A 127 -12.87 -8.52 15.55
C LEU A 127 -13.01 -10.00 15.90
N LEU A 128 -12.72 -10.90 14.96
CA LEU A 128 -12.99 -12.34 15.12
C LEU A 128 -11.74 -13.18 15.40
N GLY A 129 -10.58 -12.55 15.61
CA GLY A 129 -9.31 -13.25 15.84
C GLY A 129 -8.86 -14.14 14.67
N LEU A 130 -9.17 -13.74 13.43
CA LEU A 130 -8.91 -14.54 12.23
C LEU A 130 -7.60 -14.12 11.55
N ASP A 131 -6.80 -15.10 11.09
CA ASP A 131 -5.61 -14.81 10.29
C ASP A 131 -6.00 -14.46 8.85
N VAL A 132 -6.17 -13.16 8.63
CA VAL A 132 -6.58 -12.65 7.32
C VAL A 132 -5.46 -12.63 6.29
N LYS A 133 -4.23 -13.03 6.63
CA LYS A 133 -3.17 -13.26 5.64
C LYS A 133 -3.33 -14.63 4.99
N ALA A 134 -3.73 -15.64 5.77
CA ALA A 134 -4.04 -16.98 5.28
C ALA A 134 -5.39 -17.03 4.54
N TRP A 135 -6.36 -16.22 4.96
CA TRP A 135 -7.67 -16.13 4.33
C TRP A 135 -8.11 -14.68 4.13
N ASP A 136 -8.28 -14.24 2.88
CA ASP A 136 -8.74 -12.87 2.60
C ASP A 136 -10.28 -12.82 2.44
N PRO A 137 -11.05 -12.32 3.42
CA PRO A 137 -12.51 -12.16 3.29
C PRO A 137 -12.94 -11.19 2.19
N SER A 138 -12.05 -10.31 1.72
CA SER A 138 -12.36 -9.30 0.72
C SER A 138 -11.79 -9.63 -0.67
N GLU A 139 -11.21 -10.81 -0.86
CA GLU A 139 -10.57 -11.27 -2.12
C GLU A 139 -11.42 -10.92 -3.35
N ASP A 140 -12.71 -11.28 -3.32
CA ASP A 140 -13.68 -11.13 -4.41
C ASP A 140 -14.41 -9.78 -4.46
N PHE A 141 -14.02 -8.81 -3.63
CA PHE A 141 -14.63 -7.47 -3.67
C PHE A 141 -14.21 -6.75 -4.95
N PRO A 142 -15.11 -5.95 -5.57
CA PRO A 142 -14.74 -5.08 -6.68
C PRO A 142 -13.60 -4.12 -6.26
N SER A 143 -12.80 -3.71 -7.25
CA SER A 143 -11.75 -2.71 -7.03
C SER A 143 -12.33 -1.39 -6.55
N GLU A 144 -11.61 -0.72 -5.65
CA GLU A 144 -11.99 0.60 -5.14
C GLU A 144 -11.71 1.69 -6.18
N VAL A 145 -12.57 2.70 -6.22
CA VAL A 145 -12.31 3.92 -6.98
C VAL A 145 -11.35 4.78 -6.16
N THR A 146 -10.18 5.05 -6.72
CA THR A 146 -9.17 5.92 -6.10
C THR A 146 -9.36 7.37 -6.52
N HIS A 147 -9.17 8.31 -5.61
CA HIS A 147 -9.10 9.74 -5.93
C HIS A 147 -7.79 10.33 -5.42
N GLN A 148 -7.01 10.92 -6.33
CA GLN A 148 -5.63 11.39 -6.08
C GLN A 148 -4.71 10.32 -5.43
N GLY A 149 -4.93 9.04 -5.77
CA GLY A 149 -4.21 7.88 -5.24
C GLY A 149 -4.83 7.26 -3.98
N PHE A 150 -5.74 7.95 -3.28
CA PHE A 150 -6.36 7.46 -2.05
C PHE A 150 -7.60 6.61 -2.30
N ASP A 151 -7.65 5.44 -1.67
CA ASP A 151 -8.74 4.45 -1.78
C ASP A 151 -9.66 4.43 -0.55
N ASN A 152 -9.60 5.47 0.29
CA ASN A 152 -10.43 5.62 1.48
C ASN A 152 -11.31 6.89 1.46
N ASN A 153 -11.45 7.53 0.29
CA ASN A 153 -12.27 8.72 0.12
C ASN A 153 -13.77 8.37 0.17
N GLY A 154 -14.47 8.84 1.20
CA GLY A 154 -15.89 8.53 1.43
C GLY A 154 -16.83 8.89 0.28
N ALA A 155 -16.52 9.93 -0.51
CA ALA A 155 -17.33 10.31 -1.67
C ALA A 155 -17.19 9.32 -2.84
N GLN A 156 -16.07 8.60 -2.93
CA GLN A 156 -15.80 7.60 -3.98
C GLN A 156 -16.21 6.19 -3.57
N LEU A 157 -16.34 5.92 -2.27
CA LEU A 157 -16.67 4.61 -1.72
C LEU A 157 -18.17 4.29 -1.81
N VAL A 158 -18.70 4.25 -3.03
CA VAL A 158 -20.10 3.86 -3.29
C VAL A 158 -20.29 2.36 -3.02
N THR A 159 -21.42 1.99 -2.41
CA THR A 159 -21.81 0.58 -2.20
C THR A 159 -22.66 0.11 -3.38
N SER A 160 -22.10 -0.75 -4.22
CA SER A 160 -22.83 -1.39 -5.32
C SER A 160 -23.60 -2.63 -4.82
N GLY A 161 -24.63 -3.05 -5.57
CA GLY A 161 -25.35 -4.30 -5.27
C GLY A 161 -24.42 -5.52 -5.23
N LEU A 162 -23.45 -5.59 -6.15
CA LEU A 162 -22.43 -6.64 -6.16
C LEU A 162 -21.60 -6.64 -4.87
N LEU A 163 -21.17 -5.47 -4.39
CA LEU A 163 -20.39 -5.39 -3.14
C LEU A 163 -21.21 -5.88 -1.94
N LEU A 164 -22.50 -5.57 -1.88
CA LEU A 164 -23.39 -6.04 -0.80
C LEU A 164 -23.51 -7.57 -0.77
N GLU A 165 -23.63 -8.21 -1.94
CA GLU A 165 -23.62 -9.68 -2.04
C GLU A 165 -22.30 -10.29 -1.54
N LYS A 166 -21.17 -9.63 -1.81
CA LYS A 166 -19.86 -10.07 -1.34
C LYS A 166 -19.69 -9.90 0.17
N TYR A 167 -20.24 -8.85 0.78
CA TYR A 167 -20.24 -8.72 2.24
C TYR A 167 -20.95 -9.88 2.93
N LEU A 168 -22.11 -10.31 2.42
CA LEU A 168 -22.85 -11.43 3.01
C LEU A 168 -22.05 -12.74 2.98
N SER A 169 -21.41 -13.03 1.84
CA SER A 169 -20.58 -14.22 1.67
C SER A 169 -19.35 -14.18 2.58
N ALA A 170 -18.71 -13.02 2.69
CA ALA A 170 -17.56 -12.81 3.57
C ALA A 170 -17.93 -12.96 5.06
N ALA A 171 -19.05 -12.37 5.48
CA ALA A 171 -19.55 -12.45 6.84
C ALA A 171 -19.92 -13.89 7.24
N GLU A 172 -20.62 -14.63 6.37
CA GLU A 172 -20.93 -16.04 6.59
C GLU A 172 -19.66 -16.88 6.77
N ALA A 173 -18.70 -16.69 5.86
CA ALA A 173 -17.41 -17.39 5.90
C ALA A 173 -16.58 -17.03 7.15
N ALA A 174 -16.70 -15.81 7.67
CA ALA A 174 -16.05 -15.37 8.91
C ALA A 174 -16.68 -16.05 10.13
N ILE A 175 -18.02 -16.02 10.24
CA ILE A 175 -18.76 -16.63 11.35
C ILE A 175 -18.56 -18.13 11.39
N GLN A 176 -18.55 -18.79 10.23
CA GLN A 176 -18.27 -20.23 10.14
C GLN A 176 -16.86 -20.56 10.65
N ARG A 177 -15.86 -19.72 10.34
CA ARG A 177 -14.47 -19.89 10.82
C ARG A 177 -14.29 -19.64 12.31
N SER A 178 -15.16 -18.84 12.91
CA SER A 178 -15.13 -18.53 14.34
C SER A 178 -16.07 -19.41 15.18
N THR A 179 -16.76 -20.38 14.58
CA THR A 179 -17.71 -21.24 15.30
C THR A 179 -17.08 -22.61 15.60
N HIS A 180 -16.86 -22.89 16.88
CA HIS A 180 -16.21 -24.09 17.41
C HIS A 180 -16.96 -24.61 18.66
N PHE A 181 -17.87 -25.57 18.49
CA PHE A 181 -18.56 -26.23 19.61
C PHE A 181 -18.00 -27.62 19.91
N GLU A 182 -17.04 -28.07 19.12
CA GLU A 182 -16.31 -29.31 19.29
C GLU A 182 -15.27 -29.23 20.42
N GLU A 183 -14.83 -30.39 20.90
CA GLU A 183 -13.74 -30.49 21.87
C GLU A 183 -12.43 -29.93 21.31
N LYS A 184 -11.56 -29.46 22.21
CA LYS A 184 -10.25 -28.91 21.84
C LYS A 184 -9.47 -29.94 21.01
N PRO A 185 -9.06 -29.61 19.77
CA PRO A 185 -8.26 -30.50 18.96
C PRO A 185 -6.92 -30.82 19.64
N GLU A 186 -6.55 -32.09 19.66
CA GLU A 186 -5.24 -32.53 20.13
C GLU A 186 -4.14 -32.12 19.15
N SER A 187 -3.01 -31.67 19.70
CA SER A 187 -1.81 -31.45 18.91
C SER A 187 -1.22 -32.79 18.46
N LYS A 188 -0.89 -32.90 17.18
CA LYS A 188 -0.34 -34.10 16.56
C LYS A 188 1.04 -33.82 15.98
N HIS A 189 1.88 -34.84 16.00
CA HIS A 189 3.19 -34.83 15.34
C HIS A 189 3.15 -35.68 14.08
N TYR A 190 3.60 -35.10 12.97
CA TYR A 190 3.73 -35.75 11.68
C TYR A 190 5.18 -35.65 11.22
N SER A 191 5.73 -36.72 10.65
CA SER A 191 7.06 -36.72 10.03
C SER A 191 7.03 -37.48 8.71
N GLN A 192 7.80 -36.99 7.75
CA GLN A 192 8.09 -37.68 6.50
C GLN A 192 9.57 -37.54 6.17
N LYS A 193 10.26 -38.68 6.12
CA LYS A 193 11.62 -38.80 5.57
C LYS A 193 11.56 -39.04 4.07
N SER A 194 12.65 -38.73 3.36
CA SER A 194 12.83 -39.14 1.96
C SER A 194 12.60 -40.65 1.81
N PRO A 195 11.88 -41.13 0.77
CA PRO A 195 11.49 -40.41 -0.44
C PRO A 195 10.20 -39.59 -0.32
N PHE A 196 10.13 -38.51 -1.12
CA PHE A 196 8.94 -37.67 -1.29
C PHE A 196 8.21 -37.94 -2.62
N TYR A 197 8.77 -38.83 -3.44
CA TYR A 197 8.19 -39.26 -4.71
C TYR A 197 8.09 -40.79 -4.74
N PHE A 198 7.01 -41.30 -5.32
CA PHE A 198 6.63 -42.71 -5.28
C PHE A 198 6.34 -43.24 -6.68
N GLN A 199 6.46 -44.55 -6.84
CA GLN A 199 6.18 -45.29 -8.07
C GLN A 199 5.57 -46.66 -7.73
N GLY A 200 4.91 -47.31 -8.70
CA GLY A 200 4.34 -48.64 -8.50
C GLY A 200 3.05 -48.61 -7.67
N LYS A 201 2.84 -49.62 -6.82
CA LYS A 201 1.58 -49.79 -6.06
C LYS A 201 1.32 -48.65 -5.08
N GLU A 202 2.36 -48.15 -4.42
CA GLU A 202 2.30 -47.03 -3.47
C GLU A 202 1.80 -45.73 -4.11
N SER A 203 1.89 -45.62 -5.44
CA SER A 203 1.55 -44.41 -6.17
C SER A 203 0.16 -44.45 -6.81
N LYS A 204 -0.62 -45.53 -6.62
CA LYS A 204 -1.86 -45.81 -7.38
C LYS A 204 -2.93 -44.72 -7.25
N ASN A 205 -3.01 -44.07 -6.09
CA ASN A 205 -4.01 -43.04 -5.79
C ASN A 205 -3.40 -41.67 -5.44
N LEU A 206 -2.09 -41.53 -5.61
CA LEU A 206 -1.41 -40.27 -5.27
C LEU A 206 -1.52 -39.26 -6.42
N PRO A 207 -1.70 -37.97 -6.12
CA PRO A 207 -1.73 -36.94 -7.13
C PRO A 207 -0.36 -36.80 -7.78
N LYS A 208 -0.33 -36.22 -8.99
CA LYS A 208 0.89 -36.04 -9.79
C LYS A 208 2.04 -35.43 -9.00
N LEU A 209 1.81 -34.65 -7.94
CA LEU A 209 2.86 -34.09 -7.09
C LEU A 209 3.79 -35.14 -6.46
N PHE A 210 3.25 -36.24 -5.98
CA PHE A 210 4.01 -37.30 -5.32
C PHE A 210 4.50 -38.37 -6.30
N LEU A 211 4.16 -38.27 -7.59
CA LEU A 211 4.56 -39.26 -8.59
C LEU A 211 5.92 -38.94 -9.22
N THR A 212 6.68 -39.99 -9.52
CA THR A 212 7.84 -39.88 -10.42
C THR A 212 7.42 -39.41 -11.82
N GLY A 213 8.41 -38.97 -12.60
CA GLY A 213 8.23 -38.55 -13.99
C GLY A 213 9.56 -38.07 -14.55
N ARG A 214 9.57 -37.40 -15.70
CA ARG A 214 10.82 -37.02 -16.38
C ARG A 214 11.86 -36.25 -15.53
N PHE A 215 11.41 -35.50 -14.52
CA PHE A 215 12.25 -34.64 -13.68
C PHE A 215 12.09 -34.90 -12.17
N ARG A 216 11.49 -36.05 -11.81
CA ARG A 216 11.32 -36.52 -10.43
C ARG A 216 11.50 -38.02 -10.40
N PHE A 217 12.27 -38.51 -9.46
CA PHE A 217 12.58 -39.92 -9.33
C PHE A 217 12.65 -40.28 -7.86
N VAL A 218 12.48 -41.56 -7.55
CA VAL A 218 12.77 -42.06 -6.20
C VAL A 218 14.28 -41.99 -6.02
N PRO A 219 14.80 -41.27 -5.01
CA PRO A 219 16.23 -41.24 -4.73
C PRO A 219 16.71 -42.63 -4.26
N GLU A 220 17.94 -42.98 -4.61
CA GLU A 220 18.69 -44.09 -4.00
C GLU A 220 19.43 -43.65 -2.72
N THR A 221 19.29 -42.37 -2.37
CA THR A 221 19.92 -41.69 -1.24
C THR A 221 18.90 -41.44 -0.13
N PRO A 222 19.34 -41.21 1.13
CA PRO A 222 18.44 -40.89 2.25
C PRO A 222 17.86 -39.46 2.18
N TYR A 223 17.93 -38.81 1.03
CA TYR A 223 17.52 -37.43 0.78
C TYR A 223 16.99 -37.26 -0.64
N THR A 224 16.20 -36.20 -0.83
CA THR A 224 15.70 -35.77 -2.14
C THR A 224 16.30 -34.43 -2.51
N ASP A 225 16.84 -34.33 -3.73
CA ASP A 225 17.35 -33.08 -4.29
C ASP A 225 16.28 -32.36 -5.12
N LEU A 226 16.12 -31.06 -4.87
CA LEU A 226 15.35 -30.12 -5.69
C LEU A 226 16.31 -29.34 -6.61
N TYR A 227 15.95 -29.24 -7.89
CA TYR A 227 16.81 -28.70 -8.94
C TYR A 227 16.32 -27.37 -9.53
N GLY A 228 15.07 -26.99 -9.27
CA GLY A 228 14.47 -25.77 -9.79
C GLY A 228 13.47 -25.13 -8.85
N ARG A 229 12.90 -23.99 -9.23
CA ARG A 229 11.93 -23.21 -8.45
C ARG A 229 10.48 -23.47 -8.81
N HIS A 230 10.19 -23.75 -10.10
CA HIS A 230 8.85 -24.02 -10.58
C HIS A 230 8.70 -25.44 -11.12
N TYR A 231 7.46 -25.93 -11.07
CA TYR A 231 7.04 -27.17 -11.72
C TYR A 231 7.85 -28.39 -11.23
N ARG A 232 7.66 -29.55 -11.87
CA ARG A 232 8.25 -30.84 -11.49
C ARG A 232 9.76 -30.71 -11.15
N GLY A 233 10.13 -31.08 -9.92
CA GLY A 233 11.51 -31.06 -9.43
C GLY A 233 11.91 -29.78 -8.66
N GLY A 234 10.96 -28.92 -8.31
CA GLY A 234 11.22 -27.70 -7.52
C GLY A 234 10.43 -27.50 -6.24
N HIS A 235 9.62 -28.48 -5.86
CA HIS A 235 8.84 -28.46 -4.62
C HIS A 235 8.57 -29.88 -4.11
N LEU A 236 8.38 -30.00 -2.80
CA LEU A 236 8.05 -31.23 -2.08
C LEU A 236 6.72 -31.05 -1.35
N GLY A 237 5.76 -31.93 -1.63
CA GLY A 237 4.55 -32.06 -0.82
C GLY A 237 4.81 -32.85 0.46
N PHE A 238 3.83 -32.83 1.36
CA PHE A 238 3.90 -33.53 2.64
C PHE A 238 2.76 -34.55 2.74
N LEU A 239 3.09 -35.81 2.46
CA LEU A 239 2.12 -36.90 2.30
C LEU A 239 1.26 -37.14 3.55
N PRO A 240 1.79 -37.11 4.79
CA PRO A 240 0.99 -37.42 5.99
C PRO A 240 -0.25 -36.53 6.16
N LEU A 241 -0.17 -35.25 5.77
CA LEU A 241 -1.31 -34.34 5.82
C LEU A 241 -2.18 -34.41 4.56
N TYR A 242 -1.59 -34.67 3.40
CA TYR A 242 -2.37 -34.88 2.18
C TYR A 242 -3.39 -36.02 2.33
N GLU A 243 -2.99 -37.13 2.93
CA GLU A 243 -3.88 -38.28 3.19
C GLU A 243 -5.06 -37.94 4.11
N GLN A 244 -4.93 -36.86 4.91
CA GLN A 244 -5.97 -36.35 5.82
C GLN A 244 -6.79 -35.20 5.22
N GLY A 245 -6.47 -34.80 3.99
CA GLY A 245 -7.09 -33.64 3.33
C GLY A 245 -6.53 -32.28 3.79
N GLY A 246 -5.31 -32.27 4.34
CA GLY A 246 -4.59 -31.13 4.91
C GLY A 246 -4.57 -31.14 6.44
N VAL A 247 -4.17 -30.02 7.06
CA VAL A 247 -4.20 -29.87 8.52
C VAL A 247 -5.65 -29.98 9.02
N PRO A 248 -5.90 -30.71 10.13
CA PRO A 248 -7.26 -31.01 10.58
C PRO A 248 -7.99 -29.79 11.14
N GLN A 249 -7.25 -28.80 11.64
CA GLN A 249 -7.77 -27.59 12.25
C GLN A 249 -6.94 -26.37 11.86
N SER A 250 -7.58 -25.22 11.67
CA SER A 250 -6.88 -23.95 11.52
C SER A 250 -6.16 -23.57 12.82
N GLY A 251 -4.91 -23.12 12.74
CA GLY A 251 -4.16 -22.73 13.93
C GLY A 251 -2.67 -22.56 13.67
N GLN A 252 -1.91 -22.37 14.73
CA GLN A 252 -0.45 -22.28 14.65
C GLN A 252 0.15 -23.69 14.50
N TYR A 253 1.11 -23.86 13.60
CA TYR A 253 1.84 -25.12 13.41
C TYR A 253 3.33 -24.84 13.39
N THR A 254 4.11 -25.73 13.99
CA THR A 254 5.57 -25.74 13.87
C THR A 254 5.96 -26.67 12.73
N ILE A 255 6.62 -26.14 11.71
CA ILE A 255 7.18 -26.90 10.60
C ILE A 255 8.70 -26.94 10.79
N ARG A 256 9.27 -28.15 10.76
CA ARG A 256 10.72 -28.37 10.76
C ARG A 256 11.15 -29.03 9.46
N VAL A 257 12.19 -28.52 8.84
CA VAL A 257 12.76 -29.11 7.62
C VAL A 257 14.25 -29.32 7.79
N ARG A 258 14.69 -30.57 7.60
CA ARG A 258 16.12 -30.90 7.58
C ARG A 258 16.65 -30.77 6.16
N ALA A 259 17.45 -29.75 5.90
CA ALA A 259 17.89 -29.40 4.55
C ALA A 259 19.33 -28.86 4.49
N ALA A 260 19.90 -28.82 3.28
CA ALA A 260 21.25 -28.31 3.02
C ALA A 260 21.34 -27.66 1.63
N ALA A 261 22.33 -26.80 1.46
CA ALA A 261 22.68 -26.18 0.20
C ALA A 261 23.86 -26.89 -0.47
N ILE A 262 23.61 -27.52 -1.63
CA ILE A 262 24.63 -28.32 -2.33
C ILE A 262 25.08 -27.61 -3.60
N ASP A 263 26.38 -27.65 -3.88
CA ASP A 263 27.02 -27.15 -5.11
C ASP A 263 26.64 -25.69 -5.45
N ARG A 264 26.58 -24.83 -4.42
CA ARG A 264 26.34 -23.38 -4.57
C ARG A 264 27.34 -22.73 -5.53
N THR A 265 28.60 -23.11 -5.39
CA THR A 265 29.68 -22.71 -6.29
C THR A 265 29.87 -23.76 -7.37
N HIS A 266 29.87 -23.32 -8.62
CA HIS A 266 29.94 -24.22 -9.77
C HIS A 266 30.72 -23.60 -10.93
N THR A 267 31.10 -24.44 -11.89
CA THR A 267 31.83 -24.01 -13.10
C THR A 267 30.98 -24.07 -14.37
N TYR A 268 29.65 -24.25 -14.25
CA TYR A 268 28.76 -24.19 -15.42
C TYR A 268 28.79 -22.81 -16.11
N PRO A 269 28.71 -22.77 -17.46
CA PRO A 269 28.60 -21.53 -18.21
C PRO A 269 27.41 -20.66 -17.81
N ASN A 270 27.58 -19.34 -17.99
CA ASN A 270 26.53 -18.36 -17.79
C ASN A 270 25.28 -18.70 -18.63
N GLY A 271 24.11 -18.50 -18.03
CA GLY A 271 22.82 -18.72 -18.70
C GLY A 271 22.22 -20.12 -18.50
N ILE A 272 22.96 -21.12 -18.00
CA ILE A 272 22.39 -22.40 -17.58
C ILE A 272 21.57 -22.22 -16.29
N ILE A 273 22.23 -21.68 -15.28
CA ILE A 273 21.69 -21.46 -13.94
C ILE A 273 21.25 -20.00 -13.82
N THR A 274 20.09 -19.79 -13.19
CA THR A 274 19.49 -18.44 -13.07
C THR A 274 19.92 -17.71 -11.80
N SER A 275 20.23 -18.42 -10.72
CA SER A 275 20.84 -17.84 -9.53
C SER A 275 22.29 -17.42 -9.81
N ARG A 276 22.80 -16.48 -9.01
CA ARG A 276 24.21 -16.08 -9.10
C ARG A 276 25.07 -17.18 -8.47
N ASN A 277 26.23 -17.42 -9.07
CA ASN A 277 27.16 -18.43 -8.60
C ASN A 277 27.63 -18.09 -7.18
N GLY A 278 27.54 -19.04 -6.25
CA GLY A 278 27.91 -18.85 -4.86
C GLY A 278 26.86 -18.16 -3.98
N ASP A 279 25.71 -17.69 -4.50
CA ASP A 279 24.64 -17.15 -3.65
C ASP A 279 24.05 -18.25 -2.72
N PRO A 280 23.54 -17.89 -1.53
CA PRO A 280 22.72 -18.78 -0.71
C PRO A 280 21.52 -19.35 -1.44
N LEU A 281 21.23 -20.60 -1.14
CA LEU A 281 20.02 -21.24 -1.64
C LEU A 281 18.88 -20.89 -0.70
N VAL A 282 17.73 -20.49 -1.26
CA VAL A 282 16.59 -20.04 -0.48
C VAL A 282 15.55 -21.16 -0.44
N LEU A 283 15.37 -21.74 0.75
CA LEU A 283 14.25 -22.62 1.06
C LEU A 283 13.03 -21.76 1.41
N GLU A 284 11.91 -21.99 0.75
CA GLU A 284 10.63 -21.35 1.03
C GLU A 284 9.67 -22.40 1.60
N LEU A 285 9.07 -22.07 2.74
CA LEU A 285 7.92 -22.78 3.28
C LEU A 285 6.66 -22.10 2.79
N ALA A 286 5.72 -22.87 2.24
CA ALA A 286 4.43 -22.37 1.76
C ALA A 286 3.28 -23.19 2.32
N SER A 287 2.15 -22.54 2.56
CA SER A 287 0.85 -23.17 2.83
C SER A 287 0.07 -23.25 1.52
N VAL A 288 -0.48 -24.43 1.20
CA VAL A 288 -1.15 -24.68 -0.08
C VAL A 288 -2.48 -25.42 0.09
N ASP A 289 -3.52 -24.95 -0.62
CA ASP A 289 -4.77 -25.68 -0.75
C ASP A 289 -4.72 -26.60 -1.97
N ARG A 290 -4.53 -27.89 -1.71
CA ARG A 290 -4.45 -28.90 -2.77
C ARG A 290 -5.83 -29.35 -3.27
N ARG A 291 -6.94 -29.05 -2.56
CA ARG A 291 -8.31 -29.39 -2.98
C ARG A 291 -8.75 -28.56 -4.19
N GLY A 292 -8.34 -27.31 -4.28
CA GLY A 292 -8.59 -26.45 -5.44
C GLY A 292 -7.80 -26.83 -6.71
N SER A 293 -6.83 -27.74 -6.62
CA SER A 293 -5.98 -28.13 -7.76
C SER A 293 -6.61 -29.25 -8.58
N VAL A 294 -7.44 -28.91 -9.57
CA VAL A 294 -8.25 -29.91 -10.28
C VAL A 294 -7.51 -30.83 -11.26
N THR A 295 -6.31 -30.53 -11.79
CA THR A 295 -5.66 -31.45 -12.76
C THR A 295 -4.18 -31.21 -13.13
N SER A 296 -3.48 -30.20 -12.59
CA SER A 296 -2.09 -29.96 -12.99
C SER A 296 -1.17 -29.59 -11.83
N ALA A 297 -0.18 -30.45 -11.59
CA ALA A 297 1.02 -30.13 -10.81
C ALA A 297 1.72 -28.94 -11.48
N GLY A 298 1.52 -27.73 -10.95
CA GLY A 298 2.17 -26.51 -11.44
C GLY A 298 1.65 -25.25 -10.76
N ASN A 299 0.34 -25.08 -10.67
CA ASN A 299 -0.28 -23.90 -10.08
C ASN A 299 -1.30 -24.35 -9.03
N VAL A 300 -0.90 -24.33 -7.76
CA VAL A 300 -1.85 -24.39 -6.66
C VAL A 300 -2.72 -23.13 -6.79
N ARG A 301 -4.06 -23.27 -6.81
CA ARG A 301 -4.96 -22.12 -6.99
C ARG A 301 -4.80 -21.08 -5.87
N LYS A 302 -4.46 -21.54 -4.65
CA LYS A 302 -4.21 -20.70 -3.47
C LYS A 302 -2.95 -21.19 -2.74
N MET A 303 -1.90 -20.38 -2.75
CA MET A 303 -0.64 -20.60 -2.05
C MET A 303 -0.28 -19.33 -1.28
N VAL A 304 0.14 -19.50 -0.03
CA VAL A 304 0.66 -18.43 0.82
C VAL A 304 2.10 -18.76 1.18
N SER A 305 3.04 -17.88 0.85
CA SER A 305 4.43 -18.00 1.32
C SER A 305 4.46 -17.69 2.82
N LEU A 306 5.04 -18.61 3.61
CA LEU A 306 5.04 -18.57 5.07
C LEU A 306 6.36 -18.00 5.60
N SER A 307 7.48 -18.51 5.08
CA SER A 307 8.82 -18.05 5.43
C SER A 307 9.83 -18.38 4.34
N THR A 308 10.97 -17.70 4.39
CA THR A 308 12.14 -18.03 3.58
C THR A 308 13.38 -18.15 4.46
N HIS A 309 14.25 -19.09 4.15
CA HIS A 309 15.49 -19.38 4.89
C HIS A 309 16.65 -19.54 3.92
N GLU A 310 17.73 -18.78 4.15
CA GLU A 310 18.97 -18.88 3.38
C GLU A 310 19.84 -20.02 3.90
N LEU A 311 20.35 -20.85 3.00
CA LEU A 311 21.22 -21.97 3.30
C LEU A 311 22.61 -21.77 2.66
N THR A 312 23.62 -21.90 3.50
CA THR A 312 25.05 -21.84 3.17
C THR A 312 25.77 -23.16 3.35
N GLU A 313 25.36 -23.92 4.34
CA GLU A 313 26.01 -25.15 4.73
C GLU A 313 25.68 -26.28 3.76
N THR A 314 26.69 -27.07 3.45
CA THR A 314 26.56 -28.35 2.74
C THR A 314 26.08 -29.46 3.68
N GLU A 315 26.32 -29.29 4.99
CA GLU A 315 25.82 -30.16 6.03
C GLU A 315 24.33 -29.89 6.34
N PRO A 316 23.54 -30.94 6.63
CA PRO A 316 22.11 -30.80 6.90
C PRO A 316 21.83 -30.06 8.20
N THR A 317 21.08 -28.98 8.13
CA THR A 317 20.60 -28.21 9.28
C THR A 317 19.09 -28.32 9.42
N TRP A 318 18.60 -28.17 10.66
CA TRP A 318 17.18 -28.06 10.94
C TRP A 318 16.75 -26.61 10.81
N ILE A 319 15.77 -26.37 9.95
CA ILE A 319 15.06 -25.11 9.81
C ILE A 319 13.75 -25.26 10.54
N GLU A 320 13.43 -24.34 11.43
CA GLU A 320 12.17 -24.31 12.16
C GLU A 320 11.42 -23.01 11.87
N TRP A 321 10.11 -23.13 11.64
CA TRP A 321 9.20 -22.00 11.54
C TRP A 321 7.89 -22.36 12.25
N THR A 322 7.33 -21.40 12.97
CA THR A 322 6.00 -21.53 13.57
C THR A 322 5.10 -20.42 13.03
N GLY A 323 3.92 -20.80 12.55
CA GLY A 323 2.93 -19.84 12.09
C GLY A 323 1.60 -20.48 11.69
N TYR A 324 0.66 -19.65 11.24
CA TYR A 324 -0.71 -20.08 10.98
C TYR A 324 -0.86 -20.90 9.70
N ILE A 325 -1.60 -22.01 9.76
CA ILE A 325 -2.05 -22.80 8.60
C ILE A 325 -3.56 -22.99 8.69
N GLU A 326 -4.24 -22.75 7.57
CA GLU A 326 -5.69 -22.88 7.44
C GLU A 326 -6.11 -24.35 7.31
N LYS A 327 -7.25 -24.74 7.90
CA LYS A 327 -7.83 -26.08 7.82
C LYS A 327 -7.90 -26.59 6.38
N GLY A 328 -7.35 -27.78 6.18
CA GLY A 328 -7.26 -28.45 4.89
C GLY A 328 -6.22 -27.88 3.92
N TYR A 329 -5.38 -26.95 4.38
CA TYR A 329 -4.11 -26.61 3.72
C TYR A 329 -3.00 -27.49 4.29
N GLU A 330 -1.88 -27.57 3.60
CA GLU A 330 -0.72 -28.36 4.03
C GLU A 330 0.57 -27.64 3.66
N PRO A 331 1.69 -27.93 4.34
CA PRO A 331 2.96 -27.31 4.03
C PRO A 331 3.54 -27.83 2.70
N GLU A 332 4.36 -27.01 2.08
CA GLU A 332 5.16 -27.33 0.91
C GLU A 332 6.54 -26.70 1.05
N VAL A 333 7.57 -27.49 0.76
CA VAL A 333 8.97 -27.02 0.70
C VAL A 333 9.33 -26.69 -0.73
N ARG A 334 9.87 -25.49 -0.97
CA ARG A 334 10.16 -24.96 -2.31
C ARG A 334 11.58 -24.41 -2.38
N PHE A 335 12.20 -24.48 -3.56
CA PHE A 335 13.52 -23.90 -3.82
C PHE A 335 13.36 -22.54 -4.52
N ARG A 336 13.10 -21.47 -3.75
CA ARG A 336 12.65 -20.15 -4.24
C ARG A 336 13.52 -19.56 -5.35
N ASN A 337 14.84 -19.58 -5.16
CA ASN A 337 15.83 -19.04 -6.10
C ASN A 337 16.54 -20.11 -6.96
N GLY A 338 15.99 -21.33 -7.02
CA GLY A 338 16.49 -22.38 -7.91
C GLY A 338 16.32 -22.04 -9.39
N THR A 339 16.83 -22.92 -10.27
CA THR A 339 16.65 -22.74 -11.73
C THR A 339 15.17 -22.67 -12.11
N ILE A 340 14.77 -21.93 -13.15
CA ILE A 340 13.34 -21.72 -13.51
C ILE A 340 12.51 -23.01 -13.44
N SER A 341 13.02 -24.12 -13.97
CA SER A 341 12.46 -25.46 -13.76
C SER A 341 13.51 -26.52 -14.05
N ALA A 342 13.37 -27.70 -13.47
CA ALA A 342 14.24 -28.84 -13.77
C ALA A 342 14.20 -29.22 -15.27
N LYS A 343 13.05 -29.01 -15.95
CA LYS A 343 12.93 -29.16 -17.41
C LYS A 343 13.89 -28.26 -18.16
N ASN A 344 13.89 -26.97 -17.81
CA ASN A 344 14.73 -25.96 -18.45
C ASN A 344 16.22 -26.26 -18.18
N LEU A 345 16.55 -26.65 -16.95
CA LEU A 345 17.89 -27.07 -16.59
C LEU A 345 18.37 -28.24 -17.45
N VAL A 346 17.64 -29.35 -17.52
CA VAL A 346 18.02 -30.52 -18.34
C VAL A 346 18.20 -30.14 -19.82
N PHE A 347 17.31 -29.30 -20.36
CA PHE A 347 17.44 -28.81 -21.73
C PHE A 347 18.72 -28.01 -21.93
N LYS A 348 19.04 -27.09 -21.01
CA LYS A 348 20.26 -26.26 -21.09
C LYS A 348 21.53 -27.06 -20.85
N LEU A 349 21.53 -28.03 -19.92
CA LEU A 349 22.66 -28.95 -19.74
C LEU A 349 22.96 -29.69 -21.04
N GLY A 350 21.93 -30.23 -21.68
CA GLY A 350 22.05 -30.94 -22.94
C GLY A 350 22.42 -30.07 -24.16
N ARG A 351 22.42 -28.74 -24.05
CA ARG A 351 22.74 -27.81 -25.15
C ARG A 351 24.03 -27.02 -24.91
N LEU A 352 24.24 -26.57 -23.68
CA LEU A 352 25.29 -25.61 -23.29
C LEU A 352 26.38 -26.26 -22.43
N ALA A 353 26.18 -27.48 -21.93
CA ALA A 353 27.15 -28.23 -21.13
C ALA A 353 27.43 -29.62 -21.73
N GLN A 354 27.39 -29.74 -23.06
CA GLN A 354 27.53 -31.02 -23.76
C GLN A 354 28.91 -31.67 -23.59
N ASP A 355 29.95 -30.83 -23.51
CA ASP A 355 31.33 -31.30 -23.42
C ASP A 355 31.73 -31.74 -22.00
N ARG A 356 30.86 -31.53 -21.02
CA ARG A 356 31.16 -31.86 -19.63
C ARG A 356 31.19 -33.39 -19.42
N PRO A 357 32.24 -33.96 -18.81
CA PRO A 357 32.39 -35.40 -18.64
C PRO A 357 31.20 -36.06 -17.94
N GLU A 358 30.57 -35.36 -17.00
CA GLU A 358 29.42 -35.86 -16.24
C GLU A 358 28.10 -35.80 -17.05
N ILE A 359 27.98 -34.92 -18.05
CA ILE A 359 26.75 -34.77 -18.86
C ILE A 359 26.81 -35.60 -20.16
N LYS A 360 28.00 -35.70 -20.76
CA LYS A 360 28.26 -36.39 -22.04
C LYS A 360 27.66 -37.80 -22.13
N PRO A 361 27.72 -38.65 -21.07
CA PRO A 361 27.14 -40.00 -21.10
C PRO A 361 25.62 -40.02 -21.29
N PHE A 362 24.90 -38.92 -21.08
CA PHE A 362 23.44 -38.92 -21.20
C PHE A 362 22.94 -38.33 -22.52
N LEU A 363 23.82 -37.75 -23.33
CA LEU A 363 23.43 -37.08 -24.58
C LEU A 363 22.96 -38.06 -25.66
N HIS A 364 23.50 -39.28 -25.67
CA HIS A 364 23.16 -40.33 -26.63
C HIS A 364 21.84 -41.06 -26.29
N LEU A 365 21.34 -40.90 -25.06
CA LEU A 365 20.08 -41.49 -24.64
C LEU A 365 18.88 -40.78 -25.30
N LYS A 366 17.83 -41.57 -25.57
CA LYS A 366 16.56 -41.05 -26.08
C LYS A 366 15.98 -40.00 -25.11
N PRO A 367 15.49 -38.86 -25.58
CA PRO A 367 14.79 -37.90 -24.73
C PRO A 367 13.65 -38.57 -23.95
N GLY A 368 13.74 -38.59 -22.62
CA GLY A 368 12.86 -39.39 -21.78
C GLY A 368 13.26 -39.36 -20.31
N ASN A 369 12.71 -40.28 -19.53
CA ASN A 369 12.96 -40.36 -18.08
C ASN A 369 14.43 -40.67 -17.80
N GLU A 370 15.00 -41.68 -18.45
CA GLU A 370 16.39 -42.12 -18.25
C GLU A 370 17.39 -40.98 -18.48
N ARG A 371 17.31 -40.30 -19.63
CA ARG A 371 18.13 -39.11 -19.91
C ARG A 371 17.93 -37.99 -18.89
N GLY A 372 16.69 -37.69 -18.54
CA GLY A 372 16.38 -36.61 -17.59
C GLY A 372 16.89 -36.90 -16.18
N HIS A 373 16.66 -38.12 -15.68
CA HIS A 373 17.13 -38.58 -14.37
C HIS A 373 18.65 -38.63 -14.32
N GLY A 374 19.29 -39.20 -15.34
CA GLY A 374 20.74 -39.29 -15.44
C GLY A 374 21.42 -37.92 -15.42
N MET A 375 20.95 -36.99 -16.27
CA MET A 375 21.48 -35.62 -16.30
C MET A 375 21.29 -34.87 -14.98
N LEU A 376 20.15 -35.03 -14.30
CA LEU A 376 19.91 -34.40 -13.00
C LEU A 376 20.79 -35.00 -11.90
N ARG A 377 20.99 -36.33 -11.88
CA ARG A 377 21.88 -36.98 -10.90
C ARG A 377 23.35 -36.60 -11.11
N ALA A 378 23.76 -36.44 -12.36
CA ALA A 378 25.12 -36.03 -12.70
C ALA A 378 25.37 -34.53 -12.58
N TYR A 379 24.32 -33.72 -12.40
CA TYR A 379 24.43 -32.27 -12.30
C TYR A 379 25.20 -31.83 -11.04
N GLN A 380 26.29 -31.09 -11.25
CA GLN A 380 27.21 -30.59 -10.21
C GLN A 380 27.00 -29.09 -9.94
N GLY A 381 25.74 -28.65 -9.88
CA GLY A 381 25.38 -27.27 -9.59
C GLY A 381 24.28 -27.17 -8.54
N PRO A 382 23.76 -25.96 -8.24
CA PRO A 382 22.93 -25.71 -7.08
C PRO A 382 21.73 -26.65 -6.93
N LYS A 383 21.67 -27.35 -5.79
CA LYS A 383 20.57 -28.25 -5.39
C LYS A 383 20.17 -27.94 -3.95
N LEU A 384 18.86 -27.82 -3.71
CA LEU A 384 18.31 -27.79 -2.37
C LEU A 384 18.02 -29.24 -1.94
N ARG A 385 18.78 -29.74 -0.97
CA ARG A 385 18.69 -31.13 -0.50
C ARG A 385 17.82 -31.22 0.74
N VAL A 386 16.86 -32.14 0.77
CA VAL A 386 15.92 -32.32 1.88
C VAL A 386 15.91 -33.77 2.35
N TRP A 387 16.11 -33.98 3.66
CA TRP A 387 16.09 -35.30 4.29
C TRP A 387 14.74 -35.61 4.92
N GLU A 388 14.16 -34.64 5.62
CA GLU A 388 13.00 -34.85 6.47
C GLU A 388 12.19 -33.56 6.60
N ILE A 389 10.87 -33.71 6.66
CA ILE A 389 9.92 -32.66 7.02
C ILE A 389 9.14 -33.16 8.24
N GLN A 390 8.98 -32.31 9.25
CA GLN A 390 8.15 -32.56 10.42
C GLN A 390 7.13 -31.42 10.57
N VAL A 391 5.94 -31.76 11.04
CA VAL A 391 4.86 -30.82 11.33
C VAL A 391 4.28 -31.17 12.68
N GLU A 392 4.12 -30.17 13.54
CA GLU A 392 3.56 -30.29 14.87
C GLU A 392 2.47 -29.23 15.08
N GLY A 393 1.31 -29.65 15.56
CA GLY A 393 0.20 -28.75 15.87
C GLY A 393 -1.18 -29.41 15.72
N PRO A 394 -2.27 -28.65 15.85
CA PRO A 394 -2.27 -27.19 16.05
C PRO A 394 -1.83 -26.79 17.48
N HIS A 395 -1.08 -25.70 17.59
CA HIS A 395 -0.80 -25.00 18.85
C HIS A 395 -1.92 -24.00 19.12
N LEU A 396 -2.79 -24.34 20.06
CA LEU A 396 -4.00 -23.58 20.39
C LEU A 396 -3.86 -22.97 21.79
N PRO A 397 -3.46 -21.69 21.92
CA PRO A 397 -3.22 -21.06 23.23
C PRO A 397 -4.51 -20.95 24.05
N SER A 398 -5.65 -20.77 23.39
CA SER A 398 -6.99 -20.79 23.97
C SER A 398 -7.91 -21.72 23.18
N TRP A 399 -8.89 -22.33 23.87
CA TRP A 399 -10.00 -23.04 23.23
C TRP A 399 -11.27 -22.86 24.07
N PRO A 400 -12.39 -22.45 23.47
CA PRO A 400 -12.54 -22.04 22.07
C PRO A 400 -11.69 -20.80 21.70
N PRO A 401 -11.40 -20.54 20.42
CA PRO A 401 -10.64 -19.36 19.98
C PRO A 401 -11.36 -18.04 20.31
N GLU A 402 -10.63 -16.92 20.30
CA GLU A 402 -11.18 -15.58 20.63
C GLU A 402 -12.44 -15.23 19.83
N GLY A 403 -12.48 -15.52 18.53
CA GLY A 403 -13.67 -15.30 17.71
C GLY A 403 -14.88 -16.10 18.17
N HIS A 404 -14.70 -17.32 18.68
CA HIS A 404 -15.80 -18.11 19.24
C HIS A 404 -16.30 -17.50 20.55
N GLN A 405 -15.38 -17.13 21.44
CA GLN A 405 -15.72 -16.48 22.71
C GLN A 405 -16.48 -15.17 22.46
N LEU A 406 -16.08 -14.38 21.46
CA LEU A 406 -16.82 -13.17 21.08
C LEU A 406 -18.24 -13.47 20.59
N LEU A 407 -18.42 -14.51 19.77
CA LEU A 407 -19.72 -14.85 19.19
C LEU A 407 -20.66 -15.50 20.20
N TYR A 408 -20.16 -16.39 21.06
CA TYR A 408 -21.02 -17.25 21.88
C TYR A 408 -20.78 -17.12 23.38
N ASP A 409 -19.65 -16.57 23.80
CA ASP A 409 -19.25 -16.51 25.22
C ASP A 409 -19.25 -17.92 25.81
N ASP A 410 -19.88 -18.13 26.97
CA ASP A 410 -20.09 -19.46 27.58
C ASP A 410 -21.35 -20.19 27.06
N LEU A 411 -22.09 -19.64 26.08
CA LEU A 411 -23.33 -20.26 25.61
C LEU A 411 -23.07 -21.53 24.79
N THR A 412 -23.74 -22.62 25.14
CA THR A 412 -23.81 -23.84 24.32
C THR A 412 -25.06 -23.83 23.43
N PRO A 413 -25.14 -24.69 22.39
CA PRO A 413 -26.34 -24.80 21.57
C PRO A 413 -27.62 -25.12 22.35
N ALA A 414 -27.52 -25.73 23.54
CA ALA A 414 -28.66 -26.02 24.40
C ALA A 414 -29.19 -24.78 25.15
N ASP A 415 -28.35 -23.77 25.36
CA ASP A 415 -28.70 -22.54 26.08
C ASP A 415 -29.41 -21.51 25.19
N LEU A 416 -29.40 -21.73 23.86
CA LEU A 416 -29.88 -20.79 22.84
C LEU A 416 -31.42 -20.69 22.80
N ASN A 417 -31.96 -19.93 23.74
CA ASN A 417 -33.35 -19.45 23.71
C ASN A 417 -33.44 -18.01 23.16
N LYS A 418 -34.66 -17.54 22.88
CA LYS A 418 -34.91 -16.22 22.27
C LYS A 418 -34.27 -15.06 23.05
N LYS A 419 -34.29 -15.11 24.38
CA LYS A 419 -33.70 -14.06 25.23
C LYS A 419 -32.17 -14.07 25.14
N ALA A 420 -31.54 -15.22 25.33
CA ALA A 420 -30.08 -15.37 25.25
C ALA A 420 -29.54 -14.94 23.87
N ILE A 421 -30.25 -15.31 22.79
CA ILE A 421 -29.91 -14.88 21.43
C ILE A 421 -29.97 -13.34 21.29
N HIS A 422 -31.00 -12.70 21.83
CA HIS A 422 -31.13 -11.24 21.73
C HIS A 422 -30.02 -10.51 22.50
N GLU A 423 -29.74 -10.95 23.73
CA GLU A 423 -28.67 -10.39 24.56
C GLU A 423 -27.31 -10.53 23.85
N ARG A 424 -26.99 -11.73 23.35
CA ARG A 424 -25.73 -11.97 22.64
C ARG A 424 -25.57 -11.14 21.37
N LEU A 425 -26.65 -10.96 20.59
CA LEU A 425 -26.65 -10.11 19.40
C LEU A 425 -26.42 -8.63 19.72
N ILE A 426 -26.97 -8.13 20.84
CA ILE A 426 -26.76 -6.74 21.27
C ILE A 426 -25.29 -6.53 21.63
N ASP A 427 -24.70 -7.46 22.38
CA ASP A 427 -23.30 -7.35 22.80
C ASP A 427 -22.33 -7.51 21.62
N PHE A 428 -22.60 -8.44 20.71
CA PHE A 428 -21.81 -8.56 19.48
C PHE A 428 -21.91 -7.29 18.62
N ALA A 429 -23.11 -6.71 18.49
CA ALA A 429 -23.30 -5.45 17.78
C ALA A 429 -22.55 -4.29 18.45
N HIS A 430 -22.45 -4.25 19.77
CA HIS A 430 -21.68 -3.24 20.50
C HIS A 430 -20.20 -3.26 20.08
N GLN A 431 -19.59 -4.45 20.01
CA GLN A 431 -18.21 -4.61 19.57
C GLN A 431 -18.04 -4.35 18.07
N ALA A 432 -18.88 -4.97 17.24
CA ALA A 432 -18.83 -4.84 15.78
C ALA A 432 -19.02 -3.39 15.32
N PHE A 433 -19.92 -2.63 15.95
CA PHE A 433 -20.17 -1.23 15.60
C PHE A 433 -19.17 -0.27 16.24
N ARG A 434 -18.32 -0.75 17.17
CA ARG A 434 -17.32 0.02 17.94
C ARG A 434 -17.96 1.07 18.85
N ARG A 435 -19.23 0.87 19.17
CA ARG A 435 -20.07 1.73 20.02
C ARG A 435 -21.37 1.00 20.36
N PRO A 436 -22.11 1.45 21.38
CA PRO A 436 -23.48 1.01 21.59
C PRO A 436 -24.35 1.14 20.33
N PRO A 437 -25.06 0.06 19.93
CA PRO A 437 -26.00 0.12 18.82
C PRO A 437 -27.22 0.95 19.25
N THR A 438 -27.76 1.74 18.32
CA THR A 438 -29.02 2.46 18.57
C THR A 438 -30.20 1.49 18.48
N LYS A 439 -31.32 1.84 19.12
CA LYS A 439 -32.57 1.04 19.04
C LYS A 439 -33.03 0.82 17.59
N GLY A 440 -32.84 1.82 16.72
CA GLY A 440 -33.21 1.74 15.30
C GLY A 440 -32.33 0.78 14.49
N GLU A 441 -31.05 0.63 14.87
CA GLU A 441 -30.12 -0.29 14.21
C GLU A 441 -30.35 -1.74 14.63
N ILE A 442 -30.58 -2.00 15.92
CA ILE A 442 -30.63 -3.37 16.45
C ILE A 442 -32.02 -4.01 16.32
N LYS A 443 -33.10 -3.23 16.47
CA LYS A 443 -34.48 -3.75 16.46
C LYS A 443 -34.83 -4.54 15.18
N PRO A 444 -34.48 -4.08 13.96
CA PRO A 444 -34.76 -4.85 12.75
C PRO A 444 -34.06 -6.22 12.74
N ILE A 445 -32.82 -6.29 13.25
CA ILE A 445 -32.03 -7.52 13.32
C ILE A 445 -32.67 -8.51 14.31
N LEU A 446 -33.03 -8.04 15.50
CA LEU A 446 -33.72 -8.87 16.52
C LEU A 446 -35.09 -9.35 16.01
N THR A 447 -35.79 -8.53 15.23
CA THR A 447 -37.08 -8.90 14.62
C THR A 447 -36.89 -9.99 13.57
N LEU A 448 -35.90 -9.85 12.69
CA LEU A 448 -35.53 -10.85 11.67
C LEU A 448 -35.22 -12.20 12.34
N VAL A 449 -34.36 -12.20 13.35
CA VAL A 449 -33.94 -13.42 14.05
C VAL A 449 -35.12 -14.05 14.80
N SER A 450 -35.96 -13.23 15.45
CA SER A 450 -37.18 -13.72 16.11
C SER A 450 -38.13 -14.40 15.12
N ALA A 451 -38.36 -13.81 13.95
CA ALA A 451 -39.21 -14.39 12.93
C ALA A 451 -38.66 -15.74 12.42
N LYS A 452 -37.33 -15.89 12.30
CA LYS A 452 -36.70 -17.17 11.94
C LYS A 452 -36.86 -18.24 13.02
N LEU A 453 -36.72 -17.87 14.29
CA LEU A 453 -36.97 -18.77 15.41
C LEU A 453 -38.44 -19.22 15.44
N ASP A 454 -39.36 -18.27 15.32
CA ASP A 454 -40.80 -18.51 15.33
C ASP A 454 -41.24 -19.38 14.12
N SER A 455 -40.49 -19.36 13.00
CA SER A 455 -40.69 -20.24 11.85
C SER A 455 -40.02 -21.63 11.97
N GLY A 456 -39.47 -21.98 13.14
CA GLY A 456 -38.84 -23.28 13.39
C GLY A 456 -37.39 -23.42 12.90
N THR A 457 -36.70 -22.32 12.58
CA THR A 457 -35.26 -22.38 12.26
C THR A 457 -34.46 -22.81 13.49
N ASN A 458 -33.45 -23.66 13.29
CA ASN A 458 -32.53 -24.05 14.36
C ASN A 458 -31.95 -22.79 15.08
N PRO A 459 -31.96 -22.73 16.43
CA PRO A 459 -31.54 -21.55 17.17
C PRO A 459 -30.13 -21.05 16.88
N LEU A 460 -29.16 -21.96 16.71
CA LEU A 460 -27.79 -21.60 16.36
C LEU A 460 -27.73 -20.94 14.98
N LYS A 461 -28.42 -21.51 13.98
CA LYS A 461 -28.48 -20.91 12.64
C LYS A 461 -29.15 -19.53 12.64
N ALA A 462 -30.18 -19.34 13.46
CA ALA A 462 -30.85 -18.06 13.60
C ALA A 462 -29.94 -17.00 14.25
N LEU A 463 -29.18 -17.38 15.27
CA LEU A 463 -28.16 -16.52 15.90
C LEU A 463 -27.05 -16.14 14.91
N GLN A 464 -26.50 -17.12 14.17
CA GLN A 464 -25.47 -16.89 13.15
C GLN A 464 -25.95 -15.95 12.03
N LEU A 465 -27.21 -16.08 11.59
CA LEU A 465 -27.80 -15.13 10.65
C LEU A 465 -27.86 -13.70 11.23
N GLY A 466 -28.11 -13.57 12.53
CA GLY A 466 -28.04 -12.29 13.23
C GLY A 466 -26.63 -11.68 13.20
N PHE A 467 -25.59 -12.46 13.51
CA PHE A 467 -24.20 -12.02 13.38
C PHE A 467 -23.85 -11.60 11.95
N GLN A 468 -24.28 -12.40 10.95
CA GLN A 468 -24.05 -12.09 9.54
C GLN A 468 -24.71 -10.75 9.17
N THR A 469 -25.94 -10.54 9.64
CA THR A 469 -26.67 -9.29 9.41
C THR A 469 -25.96 -8.10 10.07
N ILE A 470 -25.40 -8.26 11.27
CA ILE A 470 -24.61 -7.23 11.96
C ILE A 470 -23.36 -6.87 11.15
N LEU A 471 -22.61 -7.86 10.66
CA LEU A 471 -21.40 -7.64 9.84
C LEU A 471 -21.67 -7.07 8.44
N CYS A 472 -22.94 -7.00 8.02
CA CYS A 472 -23.37 -6.33 6.79
C CYS A 472 -24.17 -5.05 7.06
N ALA A 473 -24.39 -4.69 8.32
CA ALA A 473 -25.18 -3.52 8.68
C ALA A 473 -24.38 -2.22 8.49
N PRO A 474 -25.06 -1.08 8.25
CA PRO A 474 -24.40 0.21 8.17
C PRO A 474 -23.54 0.55 9.39
N GLY A 475 -23.96 0.14 10.59
CA GLY A 475 -23.18 0.36 11.82
C GLY A 475 -21.82 -0.35 11.82
N PHE A 476 -21.68 -1.46 11.09
CA PHE A 476 -20.40 -2.16 10.91
C PHE A 476 -19.63 -1.62 9.70
N LEU A 477 -20.32 -1.41 8.57
CA LEU A 477 -19.68 -1.05 7.31
C LEU A 477 -19.26 0.42 7.22
N TYR A 478 -19.86 1.32 8.00
CA TYR A 478 -19.60 2.76 7.93
C TYR A 478 -19.01 3.30 9.23
N LEU A 479 -18.09 4.25 9.09
CA LEU A 479 -17.62 5.06 10.20
C LEU A 479 -18.68 6.13 10.48
N LYS A 480 -19.28 6.07 11.68
CA LYS A 480 -20.26 7.05 12.12
C LYS A 480 -19.56 8.19 12.83
N GLU A 481 -19.43 9.31 12.13
CA GLU A 481 -18.83 10.54 12.63
C GLU A 481 -19.95 11.59 12.75
N ASP A 482 -20.39 11.87 13.98
CA ASP A 482 -21.45 12.85 14.21
C ASP A 482 -20.98 14.27 13.83
N GLU A 483 -21.92 15.15 13.49
CA GLU A 483 -21.61 16.55 13.13
C GLU A 483 -21.01 17.33 14.31
N GLY A 484 -20.07 18.23 14.02
CA GLY A 484 -19.41 19.07 15.01
C GLY A 484 -18.23 18.37 15.68
N ASN A 485 -18.11 18.46 17.00
CA ASN A 485 -17.03 17.77 17.71
C ASN A 485 -17.31 16.27 17.72
N LEU A 486 -16.31 15.46 17.34
CA LEU A 486 -16.45 14.02 17.44
C LEU A 486 -16.70 13.60 18.87
N ASN A 487 -17.68 12.71 19.05
CA ASN A 487 -17.81 12.00 20.32
C ASN A 487 -16.60 11.06 20.51
N PRO A 488 -16.26 10.68 21.75
CA PRO A 488 -15.08 9.85 22.03
C PRO A 488 -15.01 8.52 21.26
N ASN A 489 -16.15 7.85 20.99
CA ASN A 489 -16.17 6.58 20.23
C ASN A 489 -15.88 6.82 18.74
N ALA A 490 -16.40 7.91 18.18
CA ALA A 490 -16.11 8.32 16.81
C ALA A 490 -14.63 8.72 16.68
N LEU A 491 -14.08 9.44 17.65
CA LEU A 491 -12.65 9.78 17.70
C LEU A 491 -11.77 8.54 17.81
N ALA A 492 -12.09 7.58 18.69
CA ALA A 492 -11.39 6.30 18.80
C ALA A 492 -11.40 5.52 17.47
N SER A 493 -12.55 5.51 16.79
CA SER A 493 -12.66 4.89 15.46
C SER A 493 -11.80 5.62 14.44
N ARG A 494 -11.91 6.95 14.30
CA ARG A 494 -11.10 7.72 13.35
C ARG A 494 -9.59 7.52 13.60
N LEU A 495 -9.17 7.54 14.87
CA LEU A 495 -7.78 7.30 15.28
C LEU A 495 -7.28 5.90 14.89
N SER A 496 -8.04 4.86 15.21
CA SER A 496 -7.68 3.47 14.90
C SER A 496 -7.69 3.16 13.40
N TYR A 497 -8.63 3.69 12.63
CA TYR A 497 -8.61 3.53 11.17
C TYR A 497 -7.48 4.33 10.51
N PHE A 498 -7.09 5.47 11.07
CA PHE A 498 -5.90 6.19 10.61
C PHE A 498 -4.60 5.43 10.90
N LEU A 499 -4.37 4.98 12.14
CA LEU A 499 -3.07 4.44 12.56
C LEU A 499 -2.94 2.92 12.41
N TRP A 500 -4.05 2.16 12.45
CA TRP A 500 -4.06 0.70 12.39
C TRP A 500 -4.91 0.14 11.22
N SER A 501 -5.66 1.00 10.52
CA SER A 501 -6.62 0.64 9.46
C SER A 501 -7.56 -0.50 9.89
N SER A 502 -8.00 -0.45 11.14
CA SER A 502 -8.88 -1.44 11.76
C SER A 502 -9.57 -0.80 12.97
N MET A 503 -10.43 -1.55 13.65
CA MET A 503 -11.13 -1.12 14.85
C MET A 503 -10.19 -0.75 16.03
N PRO A 504 -10.65 0.11 16.95
CA PRO A 504 -9.93 0.39 18.20
C PRO A 504 -9.81 -0.89 19.04
N ASP A 505 -8.74 -0.99 19.83
CA ASP A 505 -8.58 -2.05 20.83
C ASP A 505 -9.35 -1.74 22.12
N ASP A 506 -9.44 -2.72 23.02
CA ASP A 506 -10.23 -2.61 24.25
C ASP A 506 -9.81 -1.42 25.12
N GLU A 507 -8.50 -1.13 25.20
CA GLU A 507 -7.98 0.02 25.95
C GLU A 507 -8.54 1.35 25.40
N LEU A 508 -8.45 1.55 24.07
CA LEU A 508 -8.94 2.78 23.44
C LEU A 508 -10.48 2.88 23.50
N ILE A 509 -11.19 1.75 23.41
CA ILE A 509 -12.65 1.71 23.60
C ILE A 509 -13.01 2.12 25.04
N GLN A 510 -12.32 1.60 26.05
CA GLN A 510 -12.59 1.92 27.46
C GLN A 510 -12.33 3.40 27.77
N ILE A 511 -11.24 3.97 27.26
CA ILE A 511 -10.92 5.40 27.42
C ILE A 511 -11.95 6.28 26.68
N ALA A 512 -12.44 5.84 25.52
CA ALA A 512 -13.52 6.52 24.83
C ALA A 512 -14.83 6.48 25.66
N GLN A 513 -15.15 5.34 26.26
CA GLN A 513 -16.34 5.18 27.10
C GLN A 513 -16.28 6.04 28.38
N SER A 514 -15.10 6.22 28.97
CA SER A 514 -14.92 7.13 30.11
C SER A 514 -15.00 8.62 29.73
N LYS A 515 -15.11 8.93 28.43
CA LYS A 515 -15.11 10.28 27.83
C LYS A 515 -13.82 11.07 28.00
N SER A 516 -12.73 10.39 28.35
CA SER A 516 -11.43 11.00 28.62
C SER A 516 -10.58 11.15 27.35
N LEU A 517 -10.91 10.46 26.25
CA LEU A 517 -10.12 10.51 25.01
C LEU A 517 -10.00 11.92 24.38
N ASN A 518 -10.92 12.83 24.68
CA ASN A 518 -10.88 14.19 24.17
C ASN A 518 -9.91 15.10 24.96
N GLU A 519 -9.35 14.62 26.07
CA GLU A 519 -8.35 15.33 26.84
C GLU A 519 -7.00 15.30 26.09
N PRO A 520 -6.35 16.45 25.81
CA PRO A 520 -5.16 16.50 24.95
C PRO A 520 -4.01 15.58 25.40
N GLU A 521 -3.75 15.50 26.70
CA GLU A 521 -2.68 14.66 27.25
C GLU A 521 -2.96 13.17 27.06
N ILE A 522 -4.22 12.74 27.25
CA ILE A 522 -4.65 11.35 27.06
C ILE A 522 -4.62 10.98 25.57
N LEU A 523 -5.12 11.88 24.71
CA LEU A 523 -5.07 11.67 23.26
C LEU A 523 -3.63 11.52 22.79
N HIS A 524 -2.73 12.41 23.20
CA HIS A 524 -1.31 12.35 22.84
C HIS A 524 -0.66 11.03 23.27
N ALA A 525 -0.90 10.60 24.51
CA ALA A 525 -0.38 9.33 25.03
C ALA A 525 -0.91 8.11 24.27
N GLN A 526 -2.19 8.13 23.88
CA GLN A 526 -2.79 7.06 23.07
C GLN A 526 -2.23 7.04 21.65
N VAL A 527 -1.98 8.19 21.03
CA VAL A 527 -1.29 8.26 19.73
C VAL A 527 0.09 7.62 19.83
N ASP A 528 0.86 7.97 20.86
CA ASP A 528 2.20 7.41 21.04
C ASP A 528 2.17 5.88 21.22
N ARG A 529 1.32 5.39 22.11
CA ARG A 529 1.09 3.96 22.34
C ARG A 529 0.75 3.24 21.03
N MET A 530 -0.16 3.82 20.24
CA MET A 530 -0.62 3.21 19.00
C MET A 530 0.44 3.20 17.91
N LEU A 531 1.28 4.23 17.83
CA LEU A 531 2.40 4.30 16.90
C LEU A 531 3.52 3.33 17.27
N ASP A 532 3.71 3.04 18.56
CA ASP A 532 4.72 2.07 19.03
C ASP A 532 4.23 0.62 18.96
N HIS A 533 2.92 0.40 18.77
CA HIS A 533 2.34 -0.92 18.63
C HIS A 533 2.64 -1.55 17.25
N PRO A 534 2.89 -2.88 17.14
CA PRO A 534 3.17 -3.53 15.85
C PRO A 534 2.09 -3.33 14.76
N LYS A 535 0.84 -3.03 15.15
CA LYS A 535 -0.23 -2.67 14.20
C LYS A 535 0.08 -1.38 13.45
N ALA A 536 0.92 -0.46 13.93
CA ALA A 536 1.28 0.77 13.23
C ALA A 536 1.94 0.53 11.86
N GLN A 537 2.57 -0.63 11.66
CA GLN A 537 3.10 -1.02 10.34
C GLN A 537 2.00 -1.09 9.26
N ARG A 538 0.73 -1.29 9.67
CA ARG A 538 -0.45 -1.23 8.81
C ARG A 538 -0.67 0.16 8.23
N PHE A 539 -0.49 1.21 9.03
CA PHE A 539 -0.50 2.61 8.58
C PHE A 539 0.67 2.87 7.63
N VAL A 540 1.89 2.52 8.03
CA VAL A 540 3.10 2.73 7.21
C VAL A 540 2.89 2.13 5.82
N ARG A 541 2.56 0.85 5.73
CA ARG A 541 2.34 0.15 4.44
C ARG A 541 1.19 0.77 3.65
N ASN A 542 0.06 1.04 4.28
CA ASN A 542 -1.10 1.55 3.55
C ASN A 542 -0.89 2.97 3.04
N PHE A 543 -0.38 3.86 3.89
CA PHE A 543 -0.19 5.26 3.56
C PHE A 543 0.81 5.43 2.43
N ILE A 544 1.99 4.78 2.49
CA ILE A 544 2.97 4.90 1.40
C ILE A 544 2.43 4.29 0.10
N ARG A 545 1.66 3.20 0.18
CA ARG A 545 1.06 2.54 -0.98
C ARG A 545 0.14 3.50 -1.73
N VAL A 546 -0.72 4.24 -1.03
CA VAL A 546 -1.68 5.16 -1.65
C VAL A 546 -1.08 6.55 -1.93
N TRP A 547 -0.19 7.06 -1.08
CA TRP A 547 0.49 8.32 -1.29
C TRP A 547 1.37 8.25 -2.54
N LEU A 548 2.23 7.24 -2.62
CA LEU A 548 3.16 7.05 -3.74
C LEU A 548 2.56 6.16 -4.84
N GLU A 549 1.31 5.71 -4.73
CA GLU A 549 0.68 4.81 -5.72
C GLU A 549 1.55 3.58 -6.05
N LEU A 550 2.14 2.96 -5.03
CA LEU A 550 3.05 1.81 -5.20
C LEU A 550 2.34 0.58 -5.79
N ASP A 551 0.99 0.57 -5.79
CA ASP A 551 0.18 -0.43 -6.50
C ASP A 551 0.40 -0.42 -8.02
N ASN A 552 0.99 0.66 -8.57
CA ASN A 552 1.41 0.71 -9.98
C ASN A 552 2.59 -0.25 -10.26
N ILE A 553 3.38 -0.61 -9.24
CA ILE A 553 4.46 -1.60 -9.37
C ILE A 553 3.83 -2.98 -9.58
N GLY A 554 3.92 -3.48 -10.81
CA GLY A 554 3.36 -4.79 -11.19
C GLY A 554 2.00 -4.72 -11.87
N ARG A 555 1.32 -3.56 -11.88
CA ARG A 555 0.13 -3.34 -12.72
C ARG A 555 0.48 -3.39 -14.20
N MET A 556 1.58 -2.75 -14.57
CA MET A 556 2.29 -2.93 -15.83
C MET A 556 3.65 -3.55 -15.50
N PRO A 557 3.77 -4.88 -15.45
CA PRO A 557 5.00 -5.53 -15.00
C PRO A 557 6.15 -5.22 -15.95
N PRO A 558 7.40 -5.05 -15.44
CA PRO A 558 8.54 -4.77 -16.30
C PRO A 558 8.75 -5.80 -17.42
N SER A 559 9.34 -5.40 -18.55
CA SER A 559 9.67 -6.32 -19.64
C SER A 559 10.44 -7.56 -19.11
N PRO A 560 10.19 -8.78 -19.61
CA PRO A 560 10.98 -9.97 -19.29
C PRO A 560 12.49 -9.84 -19.54
N ASP A 561 12.91 -8.84 -20.33
CA ASP A 561 14.31 -8.50 -20.55
C ASP A 561 15.02 -8.00 -19.28
N PHE A 562 14.28 -7.41 -18.34
CA PHE A 562 14.75 -7.08 -16.99
C PHE A 562 14.88 -8.35 -16.12
N ARG A 563 15.78 -9.26 -16.51
CA ARG A 563 15.91 -10.58 -15.86
C ARG A 563 16.25 -10.50 -14.37
N ASN A 564 17.02 -9.49 -13.96
CA ASN A 564 17.35 -9.24 -12.56
C ASN A 564 16.11 -8.89 -11.73
N TYR A 565 15.17 -8.10 -12.27
CA TYR A 565 13.91 -7.77 -11.60
C TYR A 565 13.16 -9.00 -11.11
N TYR A 566 13.01 -9.99 -11.99
CA TYR A 566 12.32 -11.24 -11.70
C TYR A 566 13.15 -12.27 -10.92
N ARG A 567 14.46 -12.30 -11.13
CA ARG A 567 15.37 -13.19 -10.41
C ARG A 567 15.45 -12.80 -8.93
N ASP A 568 15.55 -11.51 -8.66
CA ASP A 568 15.89 -10.94 -7.35
C ASP A 568 14.66 -10.40 -6.60
N ASP A 569 13.45 -10.59 -7.13
CA ASP A 569 12.17 -10.13 -6.54
C ASP A 569 12.16 -8.63 -6.21
N LEU A 570 12.72 -7.83 -7.13
CA LEU A 570 13.05 -6.43 -6.86
C LEU A 570 11.81 -5.58 -6.55
N GLY A 571 10.66 -5.86 -7.15
CA GLY A 571 9.43 -5.12 -6.89
C GLY A 571 9.03 -5.17 -5.41
N THR A 572 9.06 -6.36 -4.79
CA THR A 572 8.82 -6.51 -3.35
C THR A 572 9.93 -5.87 -2.53
N ALA A 573 11.20 -6.04 -2.92
CA ALA A 573 12.31 -5.49 -2.18
C ALA A 573 12.29 -3.94 -2.12
N MET A 574 11.93 -3.28 -3.23
CA MET A 574 11.78 -1.83 -3.34
C MET A 574 10.66 -1.28 -2.46
N GLN A 575 9.52 -1.99 -2.37
CA GLN A 575 8.43 -1.59 -1.47
C GLN A 575 8.87 -1.71 -0.01
N ILE A 576 9.54 -2.81 0.37
CA ILE A 576 10.03 -3.04 1.73
C ILE A 576 11.10 -2.00 2.13
N GLU A 577 12.00 -1.60 1.22
CA GLU A 577 12.93 -0.48 1.43
C GLU A 577 12.17 0.78 1.88
N THR A 578 11.10 1.11 1.16
CA THR A 578 10.33 2.35 1.40
C THR A 578 9.51 2.25 2.69
N GLU A 579 8.97 1.07 3.00
CA GLU A 579 8.33 0.78 4.29
C GLU A 579 9.31 1.00 5.45
N HIS A 580 10.52 0.41 5.40
CA HIS A 580 11.52 0.57 6.46
C HIS A 580 12.01 2.00 6.57
N PHE A 581 12.21 2.69 5.45
CA PHE A 581 12.62 4.09 5.44
C PHE A 581 11.59 4.98 6.13
N PHE A 582 10.31 4.90 5.73
CA PHE A 582 9.24 5.67 6.37
C PHE A 582 9.10 5.32 7.85
N SER A 583 9.11 4.02 8.18
CA SER A 583 9.05 3.53 9.57
C SER A 583 10.21 4.08 10.42
N HIS A 584 11.41 4.17 9.86
CA HIS A 584 12.56 4.75 10.55
C HIS A 584 12.39 6.25 10.81
N LEU A 585 11.96 7.02 9.81
CA LEU A 585 11.69 8.45 9.98
C LEU A 585 10.62 8.70 11.05
N LEU A 586 9.60 7.84 11.10
CA LEU A 586 8.52 7.91 12.08
C LEU A 586 9.00 7.59 13.51
N HIS A 587 9.63 6.43 13.72
CA HIS A 587 10.04 6.00 15.06
C HIS A 587 11.18 6.84 15.63
N GLN A 588 12.08 7.35 14.78
CA GLN A 588 13.16 8.24 15.22
C GLN A 588 12.75 9.72 15.22
N ASN A 589 11.49 10.01 14.85
CA ASN A 589 10.97 11.36 14.71
C ASN A 589 11.91 12.30 13.93
N LEU A 590 12.37 11.85 12.77
CA LEU A 590 13.35 12.59 11.98
C LEU A 590 12.67 13.76 11.23
N PRO A 591 13.41 14.86 10.97
CA PRO A 591 12.91 16.00 10.21
C PRO A 591 12.38 15.60 8.83
N LEU A 592 11.32 16.26 8.36
CA LEU A 592 10.68 15.90 7.09
C LEU A 592 11.60 16.06 5.88
N LYS A 593 12.57 16.98 5.91
CA LYS A 593 13.58 17.11 4.85
C LYS A 593 14.38 15.82 4.59
N GLU A 594 14.44 14.89 5.54
CA GLU A 594 15.13 13.61 5.36
C GLU A 594 14.48 12.76 4.27
N PHE A 595 13.17 12.90 4.01
CA PHE A 595 12.53 12.28 2.84
C PHE A 595 13.21 12.66 1.52
N LEU A 596 13.79 13.85 1.46
CA LEU A 596 14.45 14.38 0.26
C LEU A 596 15.98 14.22 0.32
N THR A 597 16.58 14.29 1.51
CA THR A 597 18.03 14.48 1.65
C THR A 597 18.77 13.32 2.30
N ALA A 598 18.06 12.32 2.85
CA ALA A 598 18.67 11.24 3.59
C ALA A 598 19.84 10.59 2.82
N ASP A 599 20.96 10.46 3.52
CA ASP A 599 22.15 9.77 3.04
C ASP A 599 22.16 8.31 3.49
N PHE A 600 20.99 7.71 3.69
CA PHE A 600 20.84 6.31 4.07
C PHE A 600 19.60 5.70 3.42
N SER A 601 19.59 4.38 3.28
CA SER A 601 18.39 3.61 2.93
C SER A 601 18.40 2.25 3.65
N PHE A 602 17.39 1.42 3.37
CA PHE A 602 17.25 0.07 3.91
C PHE A 602 17.37 -0.96 2.80
N LEU A 603 18.45 -1.73 2.80
CA LEU A 603 18.79 -2.61 1.69
C LEU A 603 18.99 -4.05 2.18
N ASN A 604 18.54 -5.01 1.37
CA ASN A 604 19.04 -6.37 1.38
C ASN A 604 20.10 -6.55 0.26
N ARG A 605 20.71 -7.74 0.16
CA ARG A 605 21.73 -8.02 -0.86
C ARG A 605 21.24 -7.78 -2.29
N GLU A 606 20.02 -8.21 -2.59
CA GLU A 606 19.39 -8.13 -3.91
C GLU A 606 19.26 -6.68 -4.37
N LEU A 607 18.70 -5.83 -3.51
CA LEU A 607 18.50 -4.42 -3.80
C LEU A 607 19.83 -3.65 -3.80
N ALA A 608 20.75 -3.96 -2.89
CA ALA A 608 22.09 -3.36 -2.88
C ALA A 608 22.84 -3.65 -4.20
N LYS A 609 22.82 -4.90 -4.67
CA LYS A 609 23.41 -5.27 -5.98
C LYS A 609 22.73 -4.53 -7.13
N HIS A 610 21.40 -4.38 -7.09
CA HIS A 610 20.65 -3.60 -8.09
C HIS A 610 21.07 -2.13 -8.11
N TYR A 611 21.39 -1.55 -6.96
CA TYR A 611 21.86 -0.17 -6.83
C TYR A 611 23.36 0.01 -7.04
N GLY A 612 24.12 -1.06 -7.27
CA GLY A 612 25.57 -1.00 -7.38
C GLY A 612 26.30 -0.78 -6.04
N ILE A 613 25.64 -1.08 -4.92
CA ILE A 613 26.18 -0.97 -3.57
C ILE A 613 26.78 -2.32 -3.16
N SER A 614 28.06 -2.31 -2.81
CA SER A 614 28.82 -3.50 -2.41
C SER A 614 28.78 -3.73 -0.88
N GLY A 615 29.20 -4.92 -0.44
CA GLY A 615 29.35 -5.23 0.99
C GLY A 615 28.07 -5.61 1.74
N ILE A 616 26.92 -5.69 1.06
CA ILE A 616 25.65 -6.12 1.68
C ILE A 616 25.37 -7.60 1.35
N GLU A 617 25.17 -8.41 2.39
CA GLU A 617 24.97 -9.85 2.27
C GLU A 617 23.68 -10.33 2.95
N GLY A 618 23.00 -11.29 2.34
CA GLY A 618 21.79 -11.92 2.88
C GLY A 618 20.49 -11.17 2.55
N SER A 619 19.37 -11.85 2.77
CA SER A 619 18.03 -11.39 2.35
C SER A 619 17.36 -10.38 3.30
N HIS A 620 17.90 -10.20 4.51
CA HIS A 620 17.35 -9.28 5.50
C HIS A 620 17.70 -7.82 5.19
N PHE A 621 16.76 -6.91 5.46
CA PHE A 621 16.94 -5.48 5.29
C PHE A 621 17.72 -4.89 6.46
N ARG A 622 18.61 -3.94 6.18
CA ARG A 622 19.35 -3.18 7.19
C ARG A 622 19.58 -1.76 6.74
N LYS A 623 19.73 -0.84 7.70
CA LYS A 623 20.12 0.55 7.41
C LYS A 623 21.53 0.56 6.81
N VAL A 624 21.69 1.23 5.67
CA VAL A 624 22.95 1.37 4.94
C VAL A 624 23.18 2.85 4.65
N THR A 625 24.36 3.36 5.01
CA THR A 625 24.77 4.72 4.65
C THR A 625 25.15 4.77 3.17
N LEU A 626 24.73 5.85 2.51
CA LEU A 626 24.84 6.13 1.08
C LEU A 626 25.60 7.46 0.86
N PRO A 627 26.82 7.61 1.39
CA PRO A 627 27.55 8.88 1.30
C PRO A 627 27.86 9.18 -0.17
N ASN A 628 27.50 10.38 -0.62
CA ASN A 628 27.68 10.84 -2.01
C ASN A 628 26.95 9.98 -3.07
N SER A 629 25.87 9.31 -2.68
CA SER A 629 25.08 8.48 -3.60
C SER A 629 24.00 9.26 -4.32
N THR A 630 23.81 8.91 -5.60
CA THR A 630 22.64 9.31 -6.39
C THR A 630 21.32 8.77 -5.79
N ARG A 631 21.40 7.79 -4.88
CA ARG A 631 20.28 7.06 -4.25
C ARG A 631 19.72 7.64 -2.94
N GLY A 632 20.22 8.77 -2.46
CA GLY A 632 19.70 9.37 -1.22
C GLY A 632 18.28 9.92 -1.35
N GLY A 633 17.47 9.77 -0.29
CA GLY A 633 16.07 10.18 -0.22
C GLY A 633 15.12 9.37 -1.13
N ILE A 634 13.83 9.67 -1.04
CA ILE A 634 12.75 8.93 -1.73
C ILE A 634 12.90 8.92 -3.26
N LEU A 635 13.52 9.96 -3.85
CA LEU A 635 13.78 10.05 -5.29
C LEU A 635 14.81 9.00 -5.78
N GLY A 636 15.64 8.49 -4.87
CA GLY A 636 16.61 7.45 -5.16
C GLY A 636 16.03 6.03 -5.09
N HIS A 637 14.87 5.86 -4.44
CA HIS A 637 14.24 4.57 -4.22
C HIS A 637 13.72 3.97 -5.53
N GLY A 638 13.95 2.68 -5.69
CA GLY A 638 13.50 1.94 -6.88
C GLY A 638 11.97 1.88 -6.96
N SER A 639 11.28 1.90 -5.83
CA SER A 639 9.81 1.91 -5.75
C SER A 639 9.22 3.15 -6.42
N PHE A 640 9.73 4.33 -6.06
CA PHE A 640 9.32 5.62 -6.61
C PHE A 640 9.61 5.71 -8.11
N LEU A 641 10.81 5.26 -8.52
CA LEU A 641 11.25 5.28 -9.91
C LEU A 641 10.48 4.30 -10.81
N THR A 642 10.12 3.14 -10.28
CA THR A 642 9.40 2.09 -11.01
C THR A 642 7.90 2.40 -11.08
N ALA A 643 7.31 2.98 -10.03
CA ALA A 643 5.88 3.33 -9.99
C ALA A 643 5.48 4.39 -11.04
N SER A 644 6.45 5.15 -11.56
CA SER A 644 6.26 6.17 -12.59
C SER A 644 6.65 5.71 -14.01
N ALA A 645 6.98 4.43 -14.19
CA ALA A 645 7.37 3.84 -15.47
C ALA A 645 6.26 2.94 -16.07
N ASN A 646 6.36 2.64 -17.37
CA ASN A 646 5.41 1.75 -18.08
C ASN A 646 5.88 0.29 -18.16
N GLY A 647 6.96 -0.06 -17.45
CA GLY A 647 7.56 -1.39 -17.43
C GLY A 647 8.57 -1.67 -18.56
N VAL A 648 8.62 -0.88 -19.63
CA VAL A 648 9.64 -1.02 -20.69
C VAL A 648 10.58 0.17 -20.66
N ASP A 649 9.99 1.36 -20.69
CA ASP A 649 10.68 2.63 -20.82
C ASP A 649 10.21 3.64 -19.77
N THR A 650 10.83 4.82 -19.81
CA THR A 650 10.57 5.95 -18.92
C THR A 650 9.94 7.08 -19.73
N SER A 651 9.14 7.92 -19.06
CA SER A 651 8.65 9.18 -19.64
C SER A 651 9.04 10.33 -18.71
N PRO A 652 9.90 11.27 -19.16
CA PRO A 652 10.25 12.46 -18.38
C PRO A 652 9.01 13.24 -17.96
N VAL A 653 8.00 13.35 -18.83
CA VAL A 653 6.76 14.06 -18.50
C VAL A 653 6.03 13.37 -17.36
N ILE A 654 5.78 12.06 -17.45
CA ILE A 654 5.07 11.31 -16.39
C ILE A 654 5.85 11.35 -15.07
N ARG A 655 7.18 11.16 -15.12
CA ARG A 655 8.05 11.27 -13.94
C ARG A 655 8.04 12.65 -13.31
N GLY A 656 8.11 13.69 -14.14
CA GLY A 656 8.02 15.08 -13.69
C GLY A 656 6.70 15.33 -12.98
N ILE A 657 5.57 14.96 -13.59
CA ILE A 657 4.24 15.09 -12.98
C ILE A 657 4.19 14.35 -11.66
N TYR A 658 4.72 13.13 -11.61
CA TYR A 658 4.72 12.30 -10.42
C TYR A 658 5.54 12.94 -9.28
N VAL A 659 6.75 13.46 -9.54
CA VAL A 659 7.54 14.23 -8.56
C VAL A 659 6.76 15.43 -8.05
N MET A 660 6.21 16.24 -8.96
CA MET A 660 5.51 17.46 -8.60
C MET A 660 4.24 17.18 -7.79
N ASN A 661 3.47 16.15 -8.15
CA ASN A 661 2.24 15.77 -7.45
C ASN A 661 2.51 15.14 -6.09
N LYS A 662 3.50 14.25 -5.99
CA LYS A 662 3.76 13.47 -4.78
C LYS A 662 4.55 14.24 -3.73
N LEU A 663 5.41 15.17 -4.15
CA LEU A 663 6.35 15.86 -3.25
C LEU A 663 6.08 17.36 -3.14
N LEU A 664 5.42 18.01 -4.10
CA LEU A 664 5.25 19.46 -4.13
C LEU A 664 3.79 19.92 -4.27
N ASP A 665 2.83 19.00 -4.18
CA ASP A 665 1.38 19.28 -4.24
C ASP A 665 0.95 20.01 -5.52
N TYR A 666 1.66 19.78 -6.63
CA TYR A 666 1.33 20.36 -7.94
C TYR A 666 0.86 19.28 -8.90
N THR A 667 -0.37 19.43 -9.38
CA THR A 667 -0.93 18.64 -10.48
C THR A 667 -1.13 19.56 -11.67
N PRO A 668 -0.55 19.27 -12.84
CA PRO A 668 -0.83 20.09 -14.01
C PRO A 668 -2.30 19.92 -14.44
N PRO A 669 -2.92 20.96 -15.04
CA PRO A 669 -4.24 20.83 -15.62
C PRO A 669 -4.23 19.78 -16.76
N PRO A 670 -5.37 19.12 -17.04
CA PRO A 670 -5.48 18.29 -18.23
C PRO A 670 -5.22 19.13 -19.50
N PRO A 671 -4.80 18.50 -20.61
CA PRO A 671 -4.69 19.21 -21.89
C PRO A 671 -6.06 19.80 -22.30
N PRO A 672 -6.13 20.99 -22.92
CA PRO A 672 -7.40 21.60 -23.33
C PRO A 672 -8.18 20.75 -24.34
N ASP A 673 -9.48 20.54 -24.11
CA ASP A 673 -10.34 19.69 -24.95
C ASP A 673 -10.63 20.27 -26.36
N ASP A 674 -10.58 21.61 -26.52
CA ASP A 674 -11.15 22.33 -27.67
C ASP A 674 -10.10 22.95 -28.64
N VAL A 675 -8.81 22.67 -28.46
CA VAL A 675 -7.76 23.17 -29.37
C VAL A 675 -7.37 22.02 -30.30
N PRO A 676 -7.39 22.17 -31.64
CA PRO A 676 -6.82 21.15 -32.52
C PRO A 676 -5.40 20.85 -32.06
N GLU A 677 -5.05 19.56 -31.91
CA GLU A 677 -3.74 19.12 -31.43
C GLU A 677 -2.67 19.97 -32.10
N ILE A 678 -2.12 20.94 -31.36
CA ILE A 678 -0.97 21.70 -31.82
C ILE A 678 0.15 20.67 -31.71
N GLU A 679 0.42 19.95 -32.80
CA GLU A 679 1.62 19.15 -32.92
C GLU A 679 2.77 20.13 -33.25
N PRO A 680 3.59 20.57 -32.26
CA PRO A 680 4.75 21.36 -32.58
C PRO A 680 5.66 20.55 -33.51
N ASP A 681 6.31 21.24 -34.44
CA ASP A 681 7.19 20.60 -35.41
C ASP A 681 8.44 20.00 -34.72
N VAL A 682 8.33 18.73 -34.33
CA VAL A 682 9.40 17.94 -33.74
C VAL A 682 10.35 17.34 -34.78
N ARG A 683 10.19 17.63 -36.09
CA ARG A 683 11.06 17.07 -37.14
C ARG A 683 12.52 17.46 -36.90
N GLY A 684 13.44 16.53 -37.16
CA GLY A 684 14.88 16.72 -36.94
C GLY A 684 15.33 16.61 -35.47
N THR A 685 14.45 16.18 -34.56
CA THR A 685 14.85 15.78 -33.20
C THR A 685 15.19 14.29 -33.18
N ILE A 686 16.18 13.93 -32.38
CA ILE A 686 16.69 12.56 -32.25
C ILE A 686 16.36 11.99 -30.86
N THR A 687 16.28 12.86 -29.84
CA THR A 687 15.97 12.47 -28.45
C THR A 687 14.61 13.01 -28.01
N LEU A 688 13.96 12.31 -27.07
CA LEU A 688 12.74 12.79 -26.41
C LEU A 688 12.93 14.14 -25.71
N ARG A 689 14.14 14.41 -25.19
CA ARG A 689 14.48 15.73 -24.62
C ARG A 689 14.43 16.82 -25.68
N GLN A 690 15.01 16.61 -26.86
CA GLN A 690 14.94 17.57 -27.95
C GLN A 690 13.49 17.79 -28.42
N GLN A 691 12.68 16.74 -28.45
CA GLN A 691 11.25 16.85 -28.74
C GLN A 691 10.55 17.75 -27.73
N LEU A 692 10.78 17.52 -26.42
CA LEU A 692 10.18 18.32 -25.35
C LEU A 692 10.67 19.77 -25.34
N ILE A 693 11.96 20.02 -25.63
CA ILE A 693 12.49 21.38 -25.78
C ILE A 693 11.81 22.12 -26.93
N LYS A 694 11.60 21.45 -28.08
CA LYS A 694 10.83 22.03 -29.19
C LYS A 694 9.36 22.21 -28.83
N HIS A 695 8.78 21.27 -28.10
CA HIS A 695 7.39 21.35 -27.62
C HIS A 695 7.19 22.58 -26.72
N ARG A 696 8.16 22.88 -25.86
CA ARG A 696 8.21 24.08 -25.00
C ARG A 696 8.48 25.39 -25.75
N ALA A 697 8.81 25.36 -27.04
CA ALA A 697 8.94 26.60 -27.81
C ALA A 697 7.60 27.31 -27.98
N ASP A 698 6.48 26.58 -27.90
CA ASP A 698 5.15 27.17 -27.82
C ASP A 698 4.90 27.75 -26.41
N PRO A 699 4.56 29.04 -26.29
CA PRO A 699 4.29 29.67 -24.99
C PRO A 699 3.12 29.08 -24.19
N SER A 700 2.18 28.38 -24.84
CA SER A 700 1.08 27.68 -24.18
C SER A 700 1.56 26.38 -23.53
N CYS A 701 2.36 25.58 -24.23
CA CYS A 701 2.96 24.35 -23.71
C CYS A 701 4.00 24.62 -22.62
N ALA A 702 4.82 25.66 -22.79
CA ALA A 702 5.84 26.07 -21.82
C ALA A 702 5.26 26.32 -20.42
N GLN A 703 4.02 26.80 -20.32
CA GLN A 703 3.39 27.17 -19.06
C GLN A 703 3.37 26.02 -18.04
N CYS A 704 3.17 24.78 -18.50
CA CYS A 704 3.16 23.59 -17.65
C CYS A 704 4.52 22.87 -17.72
N HIS A 705 5.07 22.71 -18.92
CA HIS A 705 6.29 21.93 -19.14
C HIS A 705 7.55 22.55 -18.52
N ASP A 706 7.60 23.88 -18.32
CA ASP A 706 8.68 24.52 -17.58
C ASP A 706 8.77 24.06 -16.12
N LYS A 707 7.64 23.62 -15.54
CA LYS A 707 7.58 23.08 -14.16
C LYS A 707 7.77 21.57 -14.10
N ILE A 708 7.30 20.85 -15.12
CA ILE A 708 7.24 19.38 -15.14
C ILE A 708 8.55 18.78 -15.64
N ASP A 709 8.97 19.18 -16.84
CA ASP A 709 10.04 18.51 -17.58
C ASP A 709 11.38 18.48 -16.84
N PRO A 710 11.81 19.56 -16.14
CA PRO A 710 13.07 19.52 -15.41
C PRO A 710 13.13 18.38 -14.38
N ALA A 711 12.05 18.18 -13.61
CA ALA A 711 11.99 17.10 -12.62
C ALA A 711 12.06 15.71 -13.27
N GLY A 712 11.44 15.56 -14.46
CA GLY A 712 11.54 14.36 -15.28
C GLY A 712 12.97 14.09 -15.75
N PHE A 713 13.59 15.09 -16.39
CA PHE A 713 14.95 14.99 -16.93
C PHE A 713 15.96 14.63 -15.85
N ALA A 714 15.85 15.23 -14.65
CA ALA A 714 16.72 14.93 -13.52
C ALA A 714 16.78 13.44 -13.17
N LEU A 715 15.72 12.68 -13.45
CA LEU A 715 15.60 11.27 -13.11
C LEU A 715 15.87 10.32 -14.30
N GLU A 716 16.19 10.84 -15.49
CA GLU A 716 16.37 9.98 -16.67
C GLU A 716 17.63 9.12 -16.64
N ASN A 717 18.57 9.37 -15.71
CA ASN A 717 19.64 8.42 -15.40
C ASN A 717 19.12 7.15 -14.70
N TYR A 718 17.84 7.05 -14.37
CA TYR A 718 17.22 5.83 -13.87
C TYR A 718 16.34 5.18 -14.95
N ASP A 719 16.53 3.89 -15.21
CA ASP A 719 15.69 3.13 -16.14
C ASP A 719 14.30 2.80 -15.56
N ALA A 720 13.50 1.99 -16.28
CA ALA A 720 12.13 1.62 -15.90
C ALA A 720 12.03 0.79 -14.60
N ILE A 721 13.11 0.13 -14.16
CA ILE A 721 13.19 -0.57 -12.87
C ILE A 721 14.10 0.16 -11.88
N GLY A 722 14.40 1.43 -12.18
CA GLY A 722 15.24 2.29 -11.38
C GLY A 722 16.72 1.93 -11.39
N SER A 723 17.27 1.11 -12.30
CA SER A 723 18.73 0.93 -12.45
C SER A 723 19.38 2.21 -12.98
N TRP A 724 20.66 2.43 -12.65
CA TRP A 724 21.39 3.56 -13.24
C TRP A 724 21.71 3.31 -14.73
N ARG A 725 21.59 4.34 -15.57
CA ARG A 725 22.00 4.34 -16.99
C ARG A 725 22.63 5.68 -17.38
N ASP A 726 23.65 5.61 -18.23
CA ASP A 726 24.26 6.77 -18.87
C ASP A 726 23.77 6.95 -20.33
N TYR A 727 23.17 5.90 -20.90
CA TYR A 727 22.64 5.87 -22.26
C TYR A 727 21.24 5.24 -22.28
N TYR A 728 20.38 5.71 -23.19
CA TYR A 728 19.12 5.07 -23.54
C TYR A 728 19.36 3.75 -24.33
N PRO A 729 18.36 2.87 -24.47
CA PRO A 729 18.50 1.61 -25.21
C PRO A 729 18.98 1.75 -26.66
N ASP A 730 18.68 2.88 -27.31
CA ASP A 730 19.11 3.26 -28.66
C ASP A 730 20.54 3.86 -28.70
N LYS A 731 21.26 3.82 -27.57
CA LYS A 731 22.63 4.32 -27.34
C LYS A 731 22.77 5.84 -27.37
N LEU A 732 21.68 6.59 -27.28
CA LEU A 732 21.75 8.04 -27.09
C LEU A 732 22.17 8.37 -25.64
N PRO A 733 23.08 9.34 -25.41
CA PRO A 733 23.48 9.72 -24.06
C PRO A 733 22.32 10.36 -23.30
N VAL A 734 22.26 10.10 -21.99
CA VAL A 734 21.29 10.75 -21.09
C VAL A 734 21.82 12.13 -20.70
N ASP A 735 21.00 13.16 -20.90
CA ASP A 735 21.21 14.51 -20.35
C ASP A 735 20.19 14.76 -19.25
N ALA A 736 20.63 14.63 -18.00
CA ALA A 736 19.83 14.85 -16.81
C ALA A 736 19.94 16.29 -16.27
N SER A 737 20.54 17.22 -17.00
CA SER A 737 20.58 18.62 -16.61
C SER A 737 19.22 19.30 -16.85
N GLY A 738 18.97 20.42 -16.17
CA GLY A 738 17.76 21.18 -16.38
C GLY A 738 17.78 22.55 -15.72
N LYS A 739 16.72 23.31 -16.02
CA LYS A 739 16.47 24.63 -15.46
C LYS A 739 15.05 24.67 -14.91
N LEU A 740 14.92 25.02 -13.64
CA LEU A 740 13.64 25.21 -12.96
C LEU A 740 12.98 26.52 -13.41
N ASP A 741 11.67 26.64 -13.16
CA ASP A 741 10.84 27.80 -13.45
C ASP A 741 11.33 29.10 -12.77
N ASN A 742 11.93 28.99 -11.59
CA ASN A 742 12.56 30.10 -10.87
C ASN A 742 13.92 30.54 -11.44
N GLY A 743 14.46 29.80 -12.41
CA GLY A 743 15.72 30.09 -13.09
C GLY A 743 16.94 29.31 -12.58
N GLU A 744 16.82 28.59 -11.46
CA GLU A 744 17.90 27.74 -10.92
C GLU A 744 18.22 26.57 -11.87
N THR A 745 19.50 26.23 -11.99
CA THR A 745 19.99 25.17 -12.88
C THR A 745 20.60 24.02 -12.09
N PHE A 746 20.50 22.81 -12.64
CA PHE A 746 21.16 21.63 -12.12
C PHE A 746 21.74 20.78 -13.24
N ASP A 747 22.81 20.05 -12.93
CA ASP A 747 23.52 19.22 -13.91
C ASP A 747 23.15 17.74 -13.81
N ASN A 748 22.59 17.31 -12.68
CA ASN A 748 22.29 15.91 -12.39
C ASN A 748 21.22 15.75 -11.30
N ALA A 749 20.77 14.50 -11.09
CA ALA A 749 19.79 14.11 -10.08
C ALA A 749 20.13 14.57 -8.65
N SER A 750 21.41 14.53 -8.26
CA SER A 750 21.84 14.91 -6.91
C SER A 750 21.72 16.41 -6.68
N ASN A 751 22.10 17.25 -7.66
CA ASN A 751 21.89 18.69 -7.58
C ASN A 751 20.41 19.04 -7.62
N PHE A 752 19.61 18.37 -8.46
CA PHE A 752 18.15 18.55 -8.48
C PHE A 752 17.52 18.22 -7.11
N ARG A 753 17.94 17.14 -6.47
CA ARG A 753 17.51 16.77 -5.13
C ARG A 753 17.85 17.85 -4.09
N GLN A 754 19.03 18.45 -4.16
CA GLN A 754 19.41 19.57 -3.29
C GLN A 754 18.50 20.79 -3.52
N LEU A 755 18.16 21.10 -4.78
CA LEU A 755 17.20 22.17 -5.11
C LEU A 755 15.79 21.85 -4.60
N LEU A 756 15.35 20.60 -4.68
CA LEU A 756 14.06 20.21 -4.08
C LEU A 756 14.08 20.33 -2.56
N ALA A 757 15.22 20.04 -1.91
CA ALA A 757 15.36 20.19 -0.47
C ALA A 757 15.24 21.65 0.01
N THR A 758 15.59 22.65 -0.83
CA THR A 758 15.36 24.07 -0.48
C THR A 758 13.86 24.42 -0.47
N ARG A 759 13.02 23.59 -1.10
CA ARG A 759 11.55 23.70 -1.11
C ARG A 759 10.89 22.94 0.05
N GLU A 760 11.59 22.78 1.18
CA GLU A 760 11.12 22.07 2.39
C GLU A 760 9.71 22.50 2.82
N LYS A 761 9.40 23.81 2.81
CA LYS A 761 8.06 24.30 3.19
C LYS A 761 6.96 23.75 2.29
N SER A 762 7.20 23.67 0.98
CA SER A 762 6.25 23.11 0.02
C SER A 762 6.10 21.60 0.23
N PHE A 763 7.20 20.90 0.51
CA PHE A 763 7.17 19.47 0.84
C PHE A 763 6.39 19.19 2.14
N THR A 764 6.66 19.93 3.20
CA THR A 764 5.93 19.84 4.48
C THR A 764 4.44 20.09 4.29
N ARG A 765 4.06 21.11 3.51
CA ARG A 765 2.66 21.36 3.19
C ARG A 765 2.03 20.22 2.39
N CYS A 766 2.73 19.70 1.38
CA CYS A 766 2.28 18.57 0.57
C CYS A 766 2.02 17.34 1.45
N LEU A 767 3.01 16.94 2.26
CA LEU A 767 2.90 15.77 3.13
C LEU A 767 1.80 15.95 4.18
N THR A 768 1.67 17.14 4.78
CA THR A 768 0.55 17.48 5.69
C THR A 768 -0.79 17.26 5.00
N LYS A 769 -0.97 17.76 3.77
CA LYS A 769 -2.22 17.57 3.00
C LYS A 769 -2.47 16.08 2.71
N LYS A 770 -1.47 15.34 2.23
CA LYS A 770 -1.61 13.91 1.91
C LYS A 770 -1.97 13.07 3.15
N LEU A 771 -1.32 13.31 4.29
CA LEU A 771 -1.65 12.64 5.55
C LEU A 771 -3.04 13.03 6.05
N LEU A 772 -3.41 14.31 5.99
CA LEU A 772 -4.72 14.76 6.44
C LEU A 772 -5.85 14.20 5.55
N THR A 773 -5.67 14.17 4.21
CA THR A 773 -6.58 13.48 3.28
C THR A 773 -6.75 12.01 3.66
N TYR A 774 -5.65 11.30 3.93
CA TYR A 774 -5.71 9.90 4.34
C TYR A 774 -6.40 9.71 5.70
N ALA A 775 -6.07 10.55 6.68
CA ALA A 775 -6.59 10.47 8.03
C ALA A 775 -8.11 10.70 8.08
N LEU A 776 -8.61 11.67 7.31
CA LEU A 776 -10.03 11.99 7.24
C LEU A 776 -10.79 11.07 6.28
N GLY A 777 -10.14 10.59 5.22
CA GLY A 777 -10.81 9.85 4.14
C GLY A 777 -11.77 10.71 3.34
N ARG A 778 -11.39 11.97 3.08
CA ARG A 778 -12.10 12.89 2.18
C ARG A 778 -11.14 13.85 1.51
N GLU A 779 -11.59 14.47 0.44
CA GLU A 779 -10.88 15.60 -0.16
C GLU A 779 -10.84 16.78 0.81
N LEU A 780 -9.70 17.48 0.83
CA LEU A 780 -9.54 18.69 1.64
C LEU A 780 -10.18 19.86 0.90
N ASN A 781 -10.78 20.77 1.65
CA ASN A 781 -11.36 21.98 1.08
C ASN A 781 -10.77 23.23 1.76
N SER A 782 -11.21 24.39 1.30
CA SER A 782 -10.72 25.70 1.77
C SER A 782 -10.87 25.94 3.28
N ASN A 783 -11.75 25.21 3.98
CA ASN A 783 -11.90 25.28 5.43
C ASN A 783 -10.81 24.51 6.20
N ASP A 784 -10.10 23.59 5.56
CA ASP A 784 -8.97 22.87 6.16
C ASP A 784 -7.68 23.71 6.13
N ARG A 785 -7.63 24.76 5.30
CA ARG A 785 -6.44 25.59 5.10
C ARG A 785 -5.87 26.20 6.39
N PRO A 786 -6.67 26.79 7.31
CA PRO A 786 -6.13 27.31 8.56
C PRO A 786 -5.45 26.24 9.43
N THR A 787 -6.00 25.02 9.44
CA THR A 787 -5.38 23.87 10.13
C THR A 787 -4.05 23.52 9.48
N ILE A 788 -4.00 23.42 8.15
CA ILE A 788 -2.77 23.09 7.42
C ILE A 788 -1.70 24.18 7.64
N ASP A 789 -2.08 25.46 7.56
CA ASP A 789 -1.20 26.60 7.76
C ASP A 789 -0.58 26.55 9.18
N HIS A 790 -1.40 26.34 10.21
CA HIS A 790 -0.94 26.20 11.59
C HIS A 790 0.00 25.00 11.78
N ILE A 791 -0.34 23.83 11.24
CA ILE A 791 0.54 22.64 11.31
C ILE A 791 1.88 22.93 10.63
N CYS A 792 1.89 23.62 9.48
CA CYS A 792 3.14 23.97 8.79
C CYS A 792 3.98 24.98 9.59
N GLU A 793 3.35 25.90 10.32
CA GLU A 793 4.04 26.84 11.22
C GLU A 793 4.68 26.09 12.39
N GLU A 794 3.95 25.18 13.03
CA GLU A 794 4.49 24.33 14.10
C GLU A 794 5.64 23.44 13.58
N MET A 795 5.47 22.81 12.42
CA MET A 795 6.49 21.96 11.80
C MET A 795 7.75 22.73 11.34
N ALA A 796 7.72 24.06 11.29
CA ALA A 796 8.91 24.86 11.00
C ALA A 796 9.91 24.89 12.17
N GLN A 797 9.53 24.40 13.36
CA GLN A 797 10.42 24.32 14.51
C GLN A 797 11.50 23.23 14.30
N PRO A 798 12.79 23.50 14.56
CA PRO A 798 13.90 22.59 14.19
C PRO A 798 13.88 21.19 14.81
N LYS A 799 13.14 20.98 15.89
CA LYS A 799 13.05 19.68 16.59
C LYS A 799 11.91 18.80 16.08
N ASN A 800 11.02 19.36 15.26
CA ASN A 800 9.82 18.65 14.86
C ASN A 800 10.11 17.69 13.71
N GLY A 801 9.57 16.48 13.81
CA GLY A 801 9.74 15.40 12.84
C GLY A 801 8.43 14.77 12.39
N LEU A 802 8.55 13.62 11.72
CA LEU A 802 7.38 12.92 11.18
C LEU A 802 6.37 12.49 12.25
N ARG A 803 6.82 12.14 13.46
CA ARG A 803 5.93 11.76 14.56
C ARG A 803 5.14 12.97 15.05
N ASP A 804 5.80 14.13 15.19
CA ASP A 804 5.13 15.37 15.58
C ASP A 804 4.08 15.79 14.55
N LEU A 805 4.37 15.63 13.25
CA LEU A 805 3.38 15.91 12.20
C LEU A 805 2.10 15.08 12.40
N ILE A 806 2.23 13.79 12.73
CA ILE A 806 1.07 12.93 13.00
C ILE A 806 0.33 13.40 14.26
N GLN A 807 1.05 13.76 15.33
CA GLN A 807 0.46 14.33 16.55
C GLN A 807 -0.34 15.60 16.23
N TYR A 808 0.26 16.57 15.53
CA TYR A 808 -0.39 17.82 15.16
C TYR A 808 -1.62 17.61 14.27
N ILE A 809 -1.60 16.62 13.37
CA ILE A 809 -2.78 16.24 12.58
C ILE A 809 -3.90 15.76 13.50
N ILE A 810 -3.60 14.83 14.41
CA ILE A 810 -4.60 14.19 15.27
C ILE A 810 -5.20 15.17 16.29
N THR A 811 -4.38 16.06 16.85
CA THR A 811 -4.84 17.10 17.78
C THR A 811 -5.46 18.30 17.08
N SER A 812 -5.47 18.32 15.74
CA SER A 812 -6.00 19.45 14.99
C SER A 812 -7.53 19.56 15.09
N LYS A 813 -8.02 20.79 14.92
CA LYS A 813 -9.45 21.07 14.84
C LYS A 813 -10.14 20.28 13.72
N THR A 814 -9.46 20.10 12.58
CA THR A 814 -10.01 19.36 11.43
C THR A 814 -10.17 17.87 11.76
N PHE A 815 -9.24 17.27 12.48
CA PHE A 815 -9.31 15.85 12.84
C PHE A 815 -10.31 15.58 13.98
N LEU A 816 -10.43 16.50 14.93
CA LEU A 816 -11.35 16.36 16.07
C LEU A 816 -12.81 16.71 15.73
N LYS A 817 -13.10 17.14 14.50
CA LYS A 817 -14.43 17.57 14.07
C LYS A 817 -14.89 16.94 12.76
N ASN A 818 -16.20 16.88 12.56
CA ASN A 818 -16.90 16.51 11.33
C ASN A 818 -18.04 17.46 11.04
#